data_AF-W0ECF1-F1
#
_entry.id   AF-W0ECF1-F1
#
_cell.length_a   1.000
_cell.length_b   1.000
_cell.length_c   1.000
_cell.angle_alpha   90.00
_cell.angle_beta   90.00
_cell.angle_gamma   90.00
#
_symmetry.space_group_name_H-M   'P 1'
#
loop_
_entity.id
_entity.type
_entity.pdbx_description
1 polymer ?
#
loop_
_entity_poly.entity_id
_entity_poly.type
_entity_poly.pdbx_seq_one_letter_code
_entity_poly.pdbx_strand_id
1 'polypeptide(L)'
;MNNLESGIYIPNIEACWLYKANNSETKNYEIDYEYLDKLLNGKLDYSFELVENKELLEGIEIKEVDGKLYTLDIVNVKYTKKYKVANEEKTTKQLRDWTYIDGFKFNGNLMTNFKRASGKARIGENLFILETIKNVIDWARMGLEFKSDCDIAGIRAYESLPLSSIIGCVKINPNSILVIDDHISEFNWTMSNTWLENGELKTETIPTKEKDSIWDGEGLLSSKIFDENEVIKGRGVALLRNRYMKCAGFCCYIEKYYRKYCKDNCLEYETYEVEDMYGNKILVKDILLITTPSAIKLSKYNNEVLKIDGYKGEDAWLKYWKDNCGETFGVCKTDKPSHFENGLINRLSYQMINTIPFTPEQISDLVKPEIEYVNRLKDDLDFFLQEVNQYSEEIKEIGEDYDTNEEDDNDNVLDIGRNIDVTGAFLELIKTNPQFQNTQVFKDFRRNYINAYITQVRQGKIKIESDYCVACGNPFELLKATVSQFDGTSELKGNELYCSRFDDGDDIIGFRNPHINVSNIGIQVNKEVKDLKEYFNCTPNIVFLNSIDYPILSTYQGEDFDIDSNLLTKNKIIVDACKMIDKEATPIPINKIENTGSNNAELTGQKMSDIDHKISKNYIGSVINLSQEINSLYNHLKYNKEATEEELYELYQKTSRLSSMSQCEIDKAKKQFEKLNVPKELERMKKGLKLVDNEKVIQIKSEIETLKQELTIAKGNEIDEVKSRISVKYEELKKYDSRRIKPYFFKFIGDNASKKQRKATNKKHRKDLDQPIILKYCADNGIDIKDLDKENKDLVKLLKVNDKIQKEWEEKIYIKMDTPMDWLEEEMDKVKNGKKIGTTQVIKLVKKNKHKANDEVVSYVVKNIKNLDKKIKAYKLDCDLAAKDKLEKIRSVKKEVVNNILYIKLTKADLYGVMKMCLNSVKKNGEIDKRSGIESITLEVLFQVYGDGLLNMFVK
;
A
#
# COMPACT_ATOMS: atom_id res chain seq x y z
N MET A 1 32.33 1.44 -13.97
CA MET A 1 31.30 0.87 -13.08
C MET A 1 29.97 1.36 -13.59
N ASN A 2 29.09 0.44 -13.96
CA ASN A 2 27.75 0.74 -14.45
C ASN A 2 26.99 1.56 -13.38
N ASN A 3 26.14 2.50 -13.78
CA ASN A 3 25.36 3.30 -12.84
C ASN A 3 24.33 2.39 -12.12
N LEU A 4 24.74 1.76 -11.01
CA LEU A 4 23.90 0.90 -10.19
C LEU A 4 22.79 1.67 -9.47
N GLU A 5 22.82 3.01 -9.47
CA GLU A 5 21.75 3.86 -8.90
C GLU A 5 20.42 3.65 -9.65
N SER A 6 20.47 3.23 -10.92
CA SER A 6 19.26 2.86 -11.66
C SER A 6 18.64 1.53 -11.20
N GLY A 7 19.30 0.78 -10.31
CA GLY A 7 18.98 -0.60 -9.95
C GLY A 7 19.21 -1.59 -11.10
N ILE A 8 18.88 -2.86 -10.85
CA ILE A 8 19.07 -3.97 -11.80
C ILE A 8 17.71 -4.65 -12.04
N TYR A 9 17.23 -4.66 -13.27
CA TYR A 9 16.02 -5.38 -13.63
C TYR A 9 16.22 -6.91 -13.58
N ILE A 10 15.22 -7.62 -13.07
CA ILE A 10 15.25 -9.07 -12.92
C ILE A 10 13.97 -9.72 -13.47
N PRO A 11 14.02 -10.97 -13.96
CA PRO A 11 12.84 -11.73 -14.30
C PRO A 11 11.86 -11.84 -13.13
N ASN A 12 10.57 -11.60 -13.40
CA ASN A 12 9.51 -11.72 -12.41
C ASN A 12 8.41 -12.68 -12.90
N ILE A 13 8.47 -13.93 -12.44
CA ILE A 13 7.82 -15.07 -13.09
C ILE A 13 6.85 -15.77 -12.11
N GLU A 14 5.69 -16.20 -12.60
CA GLU A 14 4.79 -17.06 -11.82
C GLU A 14 5.35 -18.48 -11.71
N ALA A 15 5.37 -19.05 -10.50
CA ALA A 15 5.90 -20.39 -10.24
C ALA A 15 5.25 -21.48 -11.11
N CYS A 16 3.98 -21.32 -11.48
CA CYS A 16 3.29 -22.27 -12.36
C CYS A 16 3.88 -22.35 -13.77
N TRP A 17 4.49 -21.27 -14.27
CA TRP A 17 5.16 -21.24 -15.57
C TRP A 17 6.53 -21.92 -15.50
N LEU A 18 7.27 -21.69 -14.41
CA LEU A 18 8.52 -22.39 -14.14
C LEU A 18 8.27 -23.90 -14.02
N TYR A 19 7.24 -24.30 -13.27
CA TYR A 19 6.86 -25.71 -13.10
C TYR A 19 6.50 -26.35 -14.43
N LYS A 20 5.67 -25.68 -15.26
CA LYS A 20 5.28 -26.17 -16.58
C LYS A 20 6.50 -26.45 -17.45
N ALA A 21 7.46 -25.53 -17.49
CA ALA A 21 8.66 -25.67 -18.31
C ALA A 21 9.61 -26.76 -17.78
N ASN A 22 9.79 -26.82 -16.46
CA ASN A 22 10.66 -27.80 -15.80
C ASN A 22 10.10 -29.24 -15.79
N ASN A 23 8.80 -29.41 -16.05
CA ASN A 23 8.15 -30.71 -16.22
C ASN A 23 7.82 -31.04 -17.69
N SER A 24 8.35 -30.24 -18.63
CA SER A 24 8.30 -30.55 -20.06
C SER A 24 9.51 -31.38 -20.48
N GLU A 25 9.58 -31.75 -21.77
CA GLU A 25 10.72 -32.51 -22.31
C GLU A 25 12.06 -31.81 -22.11
N THR A 26 12.09 -30.47 -22.16
CA THR A 26 13.32 -29.66 -21.99
C THR A 26 13.78 -29.59 -20.54
N LYS A 27 12.88 -29.83 -19.57
CA LYS A 27 13.12 -29.68 -18.13
C LYS A 27 13.79 -28.35 -17.75
N ASN A 28 13.44 -27.28 -18.45
CA ASN A 28 14.11 -25.99 -18.37
C ASN A 28 13.15 -24.89 -18.80
N TYR A 29 13.16 -23.76 -18.10
CA TYR A 29 12.53 -22.54 -18.61
C TYR A 29 13.54 -21.80 -19.49
N GLU A 30 13.37 -21.90 -20.82
CA GLU A 30 14.17 -21.17 -21.79
C GLU A 30 13.54 -19.83 -22.11
N ILE A 31 14.36 -18.78 -22.09
CA ILE A 31 13.90 -17.44 -22.40
C ILE A 31 13.79 -17.29 -23.91
N ASP A 32 12.62 -16.85 -24.35
CA ASP A 32 12.48 -16.25 -25.66
C ASP A 32 12.92 -14.78 -25.57
N TYR A 33 14.11 -14.49 -26.11
CA TYR A 33 14.72 -13.16 -26.05
C TYR A 33 13.87 -12.08 -26.73
N GLU A 34 12.94 -12.44 -27.63
CA GLU A 34 11.96 -11.50 -28.20
C GLU A 34 11.03 -10.91 -27.12
N TYR A 35 10.83 -11.62 -26.01
CA TYR A 35 9.94 -11.24 -24.91
C TYR A 35 10.68 -10.95 -23.60
N LEU A 36 11.99 -10.72 -23.67
CA LEU A 36 12.82 -10.44 -22.50
C LEU A 36 12.30 -9.20 -21.73
N ASP A 37 11.90 -8.16 -22.43
CA ASP A 37 11.31 -6.93 -21.88
C ASP A 37 10.08 -7.21 -20.98
N LYS A 38 9.25 -8.18 -21.36
CA LYS A 38 8.05 -8.58 -20.60
C LYS A 38 8.39 -9.37 -19.35
N LEU A 39 9.51 -10.09 -19.34
CA LEU A 39 9.99 -10.84 -18.18
C LEU A 39 10.65 -9.93 -17.15
N LEU A 40 11.40 -8.93 -17.61
CA LEU A 40 12.16 -7.95 -16.81
C LEU A 40 11.27 -6.87 -16.16
N ASN A 41 10.21 -7.28 -15.48
CA ASN A 41 9.33 -6.37 -14.72
C ASN A 41 9.55 -6.42 -13.21
N GLY A 42 10.48 -7.24 -12.73
CA GLY A 42 11.04 -7.16 -11.37
C GLY A 42 12.28 -6.27 -11.35
N LYS A 43 12.67 -5.82 -10.16
CA LYS A 43 13.84 -4.97 -9.97
C LYS A 43 14.50 -5.25 -8.62
N LEU A 44 15.83 -5.33 -8.62
CA LEU A 44 16.67 -5.12 -7.45
C LEU A 44 16.99 -3.64 -7.40
N ASP A 45 16.44 -2.95 -6.41
CA ASP A 45 16.64 -1.52 -6.27
C ASP A 45 18.09 -1.21 -5.90
N TYR A 46 18.49 0.03 -6.18
CA TYR A 46 19.73 0.55 -5.62
C TYR A 46 19.64 0.43 -4.10
N SER A 47 20.53 -0.37 -3.51
CA SER A 47 20.41 -0.87 -2.14
C SER A 47 21.78 -1.02 -1.51
N PHE A 48 21.82 -1.09 -0.18
CA PHE A 48 23.07 -1.30 0.55
C PHE A 48 23.78 -2.59 0.11
N GLU A 49 23.01 -3.64 -0.20
CA GLU A 49 23.54 -4.88 -0.75
C GLU A 49 24.25 -4.69 -2.10
N LEU A 50 23.65 -3.94 -3.04
CA LEU A 50 24.31 -3.65 -4.32
C LEU A 50 25.54 -2.75 -4.18
N VAL A 51 25.66 -1.97 -3.10
CA VAL A 51 26.82 -1.11 -2.84
C VAL A 51 27.98 -1.92 -2.25
N GLU A 52 27.72 -2.76 -1.25
CA GLU A 52 28.78 -3.37 -0.43
C GLU A 52 29.00 -4.88 -0.68
N ASN A 53 28.03 -5.60 -1.25
CA ASN A 53 28.15 -7.04 -1.48
C ASN A 53 28.91 -7.34 -2.79
N LYS A 54 30.24 -7.29 -2.72
CA LYS A 54 31.12 -7.56 -3.87
C LYS A 54 30.95 -8.99 -4.41
N GLU A 55 30.76 -9.96 -3.53
CA GLU A 55 30.54 -11.36 -3.92
C GLU A 55 29.29 -11.52 -4.80
N LEU A 56 28.23 -10.74 -4.51
CA LEU A 56 27.05 -10.70 -5.36
C LEU A 56 27.36 -10.12 -6.74
N LEU A 57 27.97 -8.94 -6.78
CA LEU A 57 28.25 -8.23 -8.03
C LEU A 57 29.22 -8.96 -8.94
N GLU A 58 30.23 -9.62 -8.36
CA GLU A 58 31.20 -10.44 -9.10
C GLU A 58 30.61 -11.79 -9.51
N GLY A 59 29.61 -12.27 -8.76
CA GLY A 59 28.94 -13.55 -9.01
C GLY A 59 27.87 -13.53 -10.10
N ILE A 60 27.26 -12.37 -10.39
CA ILE A 60 26.18 -12.24 -11.38
C ILE A 60 26.66 -11.62 -12.70
N GLU A 61 26.07 -12.05 -13.80
CA GLU A 61 26.22 -11.42 -15.11
C GLU A 61 25.22 -10.25 -15.24
N ILE A 62 25.76 -9.03 -15.34
CA ILE A 62 24.97 -7.82 -15.59
C ILE A 62 25.11 -7.41 -17.05
N LYS A 63 23.97 -7.27 -17.72
CA LYS A 63 23.87 -6.80 -19.11
C LYS A 63 23.13 -5.48 -19.17
N GLU A 64 23.35 -4.73 -20.25
CA GLU A 64 22.67 -3.46 -20.50
C GLU A 64 21.84 -3.56 -21.80
N VAL A 65 20.56 -3.21 -21.72
CA VAL A 65 19.65 -3.10 -22.86
C VAL A 65 18.87 -1.79 -22.73
N ASP A 66 18.90 -0.96 -23.78
CA ASP A 66 18.22 0.35 -23.81
C ASP A 66 18.54 1.26 -22.61
N GLY A 67 19.80 1.26 -22.14
CA GLY A 67 20.25 2.07 -21.00
C GLY A 67 19.82 1.53 -19.63
N LYS A 68 19.31 0.29 -19.57
CA LYS A 68 18.87 -0.36 -18.34
C LYS A 68 19.71 -1.59 -18.04
N LEU A 69 20.16 -1.70 -16.80
CA LEU A 69 20.88 -2.87 -16.31
C LEU A 69 19.90 -4.00 -16.00
N TYR A 70 20.25 -5.23 -16.38
CA TYR A 70 19.50 -6.42 -15.99
C TYR A 70 20.41 -7.61 -15.75
N THR A 71 19.91 -8.57 -14.97
CA THR A 71 20.55 -9.89 -14.80
C THR A 71 19.51 -10.99 -14.96
N LEU A 72 19.96 -12.17 -15.40
CA LEU A 72 19.17 -13.39 -15.46
C LEU A 72 19.52 -14.38 -14.35
N ASP A 73 20.54 -14.07 -13.55
CA ASP A 73 21.05 -14.94 -12.47
C ASP A 73 20.28 -14.77 -11.17
N ILE A 74 19.32 -13.86 -11.14
CA ILE A 74 18.37 -13.66 -10.04
C ILE A 74 16.96 -13.60 -10.62
N VAL A 75 16.04 -14.37 -10.06
CA VAL A 75 14.64 -14.43 -10.50
C VAL A 75 13.72 -14.17 -9.31
N ASN A 76 12.82 -13.20 -9.45
CA ASN A 76 11.70 -13.05 -8.52
C ASN A 76 10.58 -14.03 -8.90
N VAL A 77 10.20 -14.90 -7.98
CA VAL A 77 9.17 -15.92 -8.20
C VAL A 77 7.90 -15.56 -7.43
N LYS A 78 6.77 -15.51 -8.15
CA LYS A 78 5.43 -15.23 -7.62
C LYS A 78 4.64 -16.52 -7.41
N TYR A 79 3.93 -16.59 -6.29
CA TYR A 79 3.05 -17.71 -5.95
C TYR A 79 1.58 -17.30 -5.93
N THR A 80 1.11 -16.58 -6.96
CA THR A 80 -0.27 -16.07 -7.00
C THR A 80 -1.21 -16.97 -7.81
N LYS A 81 -0.65 -17.82 -8.67
CA LYS A 81 -1.42 -18.71 -9.56
C LYS A 81 -1.14 -20.19 -9.30
N LYS A 82 -2.20 -20.99 -9.34
CA LYS A 82 -2.10 -22.45 -9.39
C LYS A 82 -1.68 -22.92 -10.78
N TYR A 83 -1.04 -24.08 -10.86
CA TYR A 83 -0.84 -24.79 -12.12
C TYR A 83 -2.02 -25.75 -12.33
N LYS A 84 -2.62 -25.76 -13.53
CA LYS A 84 -3.73 -26.66 -13.85
C LYS A 84 -3.74 -27.03 -15.33
N VAL A 85 -3.72 -28.32 -15.61
CA VAL A 85 -3.99 -28.96 -16.91
C VAL A 85 -4.99 -30.09 -16.70
N ALA A 86 -5.48 -30.74 -17.77
CA ALA A 86 -6.60 -31.68 -17.70
C ALA A 86 -6.45 -32.79 -16.63
N ASN A 87 -5.22 -33.31 -16.43
CA ASN A 87 -4.94 -34.44 -15.54
C ASN A 87 -4.02 -34.08 -14.35
N GLU A 88 -3.68 -32.81 -14.16
CA GLU A 88 -2.76 -32.38 -13.09
C GLU A 88 -3.11 -30.99 -12.57
N GLU A 89 -3.14 -30.84 -11.24
CA GLU A 89 -3.26 -29.55 -10.56
C GLU A 89 -2.18 -29.45 -9.47
N LYS A 90 -1.47 -28.32 -9.42
CA LYS A 90 -0.60 -27.95 -8.30
C LYS A 90 -1.07 -26.65 -7.68
N THR A 91 -1.27 -26.68 -6.36
CA THR A 91 -1.55 -25.50 -5.55
C THR A 91 -0.33 -24.59 -5.47
N THR A 92 -0.54 -23.33 -5.09
CA THR A 92 0.56 -22.38 -4.85
C THR A 92 1.51 -22.86 -3.75
N LYS A 93 1.01 -23.60 -2.74
CA LYS A 93 1.84 -24.25 -1.73
C LYS A 93 2.72 -25.34 -2.32
N GLN A 94 2.15 -26.26 -3.10
CA GLN A 94 2.94 -27.33 -3.74
C GLN A 94 3.99 -26.79 -4.70
N LEU A 95 3.68 -25.71 -5.44
CA LEU A 95 4.65 -25.02 -6.28
C LEU A 95 5.78 -24.40 -5.45
N ARG A 96 5.46 -23.82 -4.29
CA ARG A 96 6.45 -23.28 -3.37
C ARG A 96 7.36 -24.35 -2.79
N ASP A 97 6.77 -25.45 -2.31
CA ASP A 97 7.52 -26.62 -1.82
C ASP A 97 8.53 -27.09 -2.85
N TRP A 98 8.07 -27.34 -4.07
CA TRP A 98 8.93 -27.72 -5.19
C TRP A 98 10.10 -26.74 -5.39
N THR A 99 9.81 -25.45 -5.57
CA THR A 99 10.88 -24.46 -5.80
C THR A 99 11.84 -24.31 -4.61
N TYR A 100 11.36 -24.37 -3.37
CA TYR A 100 12.19 -24.14 -2.18
C TYR A 100 13.08 -25.35 -1.84
N ILE A 101 12.63 -26.56 -2.18
CA ILE A 101 13.34 -27.80 -1.88
C ILE A 101 14.31 -28.14 -3.02
N ASP A 102 13.82 -28.12 -4.27
CA ASP A 102 14.55 -28.65 -5.42
C ASP A 102 15.21 -27.55 -6.27
N GLY A 103 14.77 -26.29 -6.11
CA GLY A 103 15.08 -25.23 -7.06
C GLY A 103 14.36 -25.44 -8.40
N PHE A 104 14.85 -24.78 -9.45
CA PHE A 104 14.36 -24.96 -10.82
C PHE A 104 15.44 -24.61 -11.85
N LYS A 105 15.36 -25.20 -13.04
CA LYS A 105 16.21 -24.81 -14.17
C LYS A 105 15.63 -23.61 -14.91
N PHE A 106 16.47 -22.60 -15.12
CA PHE A 106 16.18 -21.38 -15.85
C PHE A 106 17.37 -21.07 -16.76
N ASN A 107 17.11 -20.97 -18.07
CA ASN A 107 18.12 -20.78 -19.11
C ASN A 107 19.30 -21.77 -19.01
N GLY A 108 19.02 -23.03 -18.65
CA GLY A 108 20.02 -24.10 -18.51
C GLY A 108 20.69 -24.16 -17.13
N ASN A 109 20.53 -23.13 -16.31
CA ASN A 109 21.15 -23.00 -15.00
C ASN A 109 20.19 -23.40 -13.86
N LEU A 110 20.72 -23.98 -12.78
CA LEU A 110 19.93 -24.28 -11.58
C LEU A 110 19.82 -23.02 -10.70
N MET A 111 18.58 -22.69 -10.33
CA MET A 111 18.24 -21.58 -9.46
C MET A 111 17.76 -22.11 -8.10
N THR A 112 18.25 -21.53 -7.01
CA THR A 112 17.90 -21.93 -5.63
C THR A 112 17.44 -20.76 -4.77
N ASN A 113 16.80 -21.09 -3.65
CA ASN A 113 16.17 -20.11 -2.77
C ASN A 113 17.21 -19.11 -2.22
N PHE A 114 16.92 -17.81 -2.32
CA PHE A 114 17.83 -16.76 -1.86
C PHE A 114 17.25 -15.95 -0.70
N LYS A 115 16.44 -14.93 -0.99
CA LYS A 115 15.98 -13.92 0.00
C LYS A 115 14.55 -13.50 -0.23
N ARG A 116 13.95 -12.90 0.81
CA ARG A 116 12.64 -12.23 0.70
C ARG A 116 12.43 -11.17 1.79
N ALA A 117 12.13 -9.95 1.36
CA ALA A 117 11.70 -8.88 2.26
C ALA A 117 10.35 -9.17 2.91
N SER A 118 10.06 -8.52 4.04
CA SER A 118 8.82 -8.73 4.80
C SER A 118 7.55 -8.41 3.98
N GLY A 119 7.56 -7.31 3.20
CA GLY A 119 6.47 -6.95 2.29
C GLY A 119 6.25 -7.99 1.19
N LYS A 120 7.33 -8.45 0.55
CA LYS A 120 7.30 -9.47 -0.51
C LYS A 120 6.81 -10.83 0.00
N ALA A 121 7.16 -11.20 1.23
CA ALA A 121 6.65 -12.41 1.88
C ALA A 121 5.11 -12.43 1.97
N ARG A 122 4.50 -11.31 2.37
CA ARG A 122 3.04 -11.18 2.56
C ARG A 122 2.26 -11.29 1.26
N ILE A 123 2.85 -10.91 0.13
CA ILE A 123 2.24 -11.06 -1.21
C ILE A 123 2.64 -12.36 -1.91
N GLY A 124 3.47 -13.20 -1.25
CA GLY A 124 3.87 -14.50 -1.76
C GLY A 124 4.88 -14.41 -2.89
N GLU A 125 5.93 -13.61 -2.70
CA GLU A 125 7.07 -13.49 -3.60
C GLU A 125 8.38 -13.89 -2.89
N ASN A 126 9.34 -14.42 -3.66
CA ASN A 126 10.65 -14.84 -3.15
C ASN A 126 11.71 -14.72 -4.26
N LEU A 127 12.91 -14.26 -3.90
CA LEU A 127 14.05 -14.23 -4.82
C LEU A 127 14.74 -15.59 -4.86
N PHE A 128 15.11 -15.99 -6.06
CA PHE A 128 15.95 -17.15 -6.35
C PHE A 128 17.21 -16.68 -7.05
N ILE A 129 18.33 -17.33 -6.75
CA ILE A 129 19.65 -16.98 -7.29
C ILE A 129 20.28 -18.22 -7.94
N LEU A 130 21.22 -17.99 -8.84
CA LEU A 130 22.05 -19.03 -9.43
C LEU A 130 22.76 -19.86 -8.36
N GLU A 131 22.64 -21.19 -8.45
CA GLU A 131 23.17 -22.13 -7.45
C GLU A 131 24.69 -21.99 -7.23
N THR A 132 25.44 -21.63 -8.27
CA THR A 132 26.90 -21.51 -8.21
C THR A 132 27.39 -20.36 -7.32
N ILE A 133 26.50 -19.40 -6.99
CA ILE A 133 26.82 -18.22 -6.16
C ILE A 133 25.95 -18.11 -4.91
N LYS A 134 25.19 -19.17 -4.56
CA LYS A 134 24.22 -19.14 -3.44
C LYS A 134 24.81 -18.72 -2.09
N ASN A 135 26.11 -18.95 -1.87
CA ASN A 135 26.80 -18.64 -0.61
C ASN A 135 26.92 -17.14 -0.36
N VAL A 136 26.60 -16.29 -1.34
CA VAL A 136 26.51 -14.82 -1.15
C VAL A 136 25.53 -14.40 -0.04
N ILE A 137 24.62 -15.29 0.36
CA ILE A 137 23.76 -15.11 1.53
C ILE A 137 24.56 -14.97 2.84
N ASP A 138 25.75 -15.58 2.92
CA ASP A 138 26.60 -15.58 4.11
C ASP A 138 27.11 -14.18 4.43
N TRP A 139 27.38 -13.36 3.39
CA TRP A 139 27.70 -11.94 3.58
C TRP A 139 26.60 -11.22 4.35
N ALA A 140 25.34 -11.42 3.96
CA ALA A 140 24.19 -10.77 4.58
C ALA A 140 23.88 -11.32 5.98
N ARG A 141 24.20 -12.59 6.22
CA ARG A 141 24.14 -13.23 7.54
C ARG A 141 25.35 -12.92 8.42
N MET A 142 26.32 -12.15 7.91
CA MET A 142 27.58 -11.86 8.59
C MET A 142 28.28 -13.16 9.05
N GLY A 143 28.22 -14.23 8.25
CA GLY A 143 28.83 -15.53 8.57
C GLY A 143 28.14 -16.33 9.70
N LEU A 144 26.98 -15.90 10.22
CA LEU A 144 26.24 -16.66 11.23
C LEU A 144 25.63 -17.94 10.65
N GLU A 145 25.79 -19.06 11.36
CA GLU A 145 25.27 -20.37 10.98
C GLU A 145 24.10 -20.83 11.86
N PHE A 146 22.89 -20.88 11.30
CA PHE A 146 21.69 -21.30 12.03
C PHE A 146 21.46 -22.82 11.97
N LYS A 147 22.25 -23.57 12.75
CA LYS A 147 22.23 -25.06 12.76
C LYS A 147 21.16 -25.69 13.67
N SER A 148 20.60 -24.95 14.62
CA SER A 148 19.55 -25.41 15.53
C SER A 148 18.18 -24.87 15.14
N ASP A 149 17.12 -25.36 15.80
CA ASP A 149 15.77 -24.81 15.64
C ASP A 149 15.78 -23.30 15.89
N CYS A 150 15.35 -22.54 14.88
CA CYS A 150 15.51 -21.09 14.85
C CYS A 150 14.24 -20.38 14.37
N ASP A 151 14.13 -19.08 14.66
CA ASP A 151 13.07 -18.25 14.12
C ASP A 151 13.35 -17.92 12.65
N ILE A 152 12.92 -18.80 11.75
CA ILE A 152 13.06 -18.66 10.31
C ILE A 152 12.40 -17.36 9.81
N ALA A 153 11.28 -16.91 10.40
CA ALA A 153 10.60 -15.69 9.96
C ALA A 153 11.48 -14.46 10.22
N GLY A 154 12.01 -14.33 11.43
CA GLY A 154 12.95 -13.29 11.83
C GLY A 154 14.25 -13.31 11.02
N ILE A 155 14.90 -14.47 10.91
CA ILE A 155 16.18 -14.60 10.18
C ILE A 155 16.03 -14.11 8.73
N ARG A 156 15.00 -14.58 8.04
CA ARG A 156 14.79 -14.24 6.63
C ARG A 156 14.37 -12.79 6.42
N ALA A 157 13.69 -12.19 7.41
CA ALA A 157 13.40 -10.76 7.39
C ALA A 157 14.68 -9.93 7.56
N TYR A 158 15.59 -10.32 8.46
CA TYR A 158 16.78 -9.53 8.78
C TYR A 158 17.95 -9.73 7.81
N GLU A 159 18.15 -10.92 7.24
CA GLU A 159 19.14 -11.17 6.16
C GLU A 159 18.81 -10.37 4.87
N SER A 160 17.54 -9.94 4.74
CA SER A 160 17.04 -9.17 3.61
C SER A 160 17.05 -7.65 3.85
N LEU A 161 17.40 -7.15 5.05
CA LEU A 161 17.48 -5.70 5.31
C LEU A 161 18.42 -4.95 4.34
N PRO A 162 19.59 -5.51 3.94
CA PRO A 162 20.45 -4.89 2.93
C PRO A 162 19.81 -4.65 1.57
N LEU A 163 18.72 -5.35 1.22
CA LEU A 163 18.00 -5.18 -0.06
C LEU A 163 17.09 -3.95 -0.08
N SER A 164 16.89 -3.26 1.04
CA SER A 164 16.08 -2.05 1.07
C SER A 164 16.62 -1.00 0.10
N SER A 165 15.72 -0.38 -0.66
CA SER A 165 16.07 0.73 -1.55
C SER A 165 16.71 1.87 -0.75
N ILE A 166 17.79 2.44 -1.27
CA ILE A 166 18.51 3.58 -0.69
C ILE A 166 18.54 4.74 -1.67
N ILE A 167 18.57 5.96 -1.13
CA ILE A 167 18.77 7.21 -1.88
C ILE A 167 20.23 7.66 -1.88
N GLY A 168 21.08 6.98 -1.10
CA GLY A 168 22.51 7.27 -0.99
C GLY A 168 23.14 6.57 0.20
N CYS A 169 24.40 6.89 0.49
CA CYS A 169 25.15 6.32 1.60
C CYS A 169 25.84 7.41 2.43
N VAL A 170 26.05 7.12 3.71
CA VAL A 170 26.90 7.89 4.64
C VAL A 170 28.05 7.02 5.14
N LYS A 171 29.08 7.66 5.70
CA LYS A 171 30.21 6.98 6.33
C LYS A 171 30.18 7.22 7.84
N ILE A 172 30.17 6.13 8.61
CA ILE A 172 30.19 6.17 10.07
C ILE A 172 31.18 5.10 10.52
N ASN A 173 32.24 5.50 11.24
CA ASN A 173 33.16 4.54 11.83
C ASN A 173 32.42 3.73 12.92
N PRO A 174 32.40 2.38 12.88
CA PRO A 174 31.73 1.57 13.91
C PRO A 174 32.21 1.84 15.34
N ASN A 175 33.47 2.26 15.52
CA ASN A 175 34.02 2.62 16.83
C ASN A 175 33.52 3.99 17.34
N SER A 176 32.97 4.82 16.46
CA SER A 176 32.31 6.09 16.78
C SER A 176 30.83 5.94 17.12
N ILE A 177 30.32 4.70 17.19
CA ILE A 177 28.92 4.41 17.53
C ILE A 177 28.84 4.05 19.01
N LEU A 178 28.18 4.91 19.79
CA LEU A 178 27.84 4.64 21.18
C LEU A 178 26.51 3.88 21.23
N VAL A 179 26.53 2.67 21.77
CA VAL A 179 25.31 1.88 21.99
C VAL A 179 25.07 1.76 23.49
N ILE A 180 23.93 2.27 23.96
CA ILE A 180 23.51 2.19 25.37
C ILE A 180 22.27 1.33 25.51
N ASP A 181 21.94 0.92 26.73
CA ASP A 181 20.73 0.13 27.00
C ASP A 181 19.44 0.84 26.54
N ASP A 182 18.51 0.05 26.00
CA ASP A 182 17.13 0.52 25.82
C ASP A 182 16.49 0.81 27.19
N HIS A 183 15.65 1.83 27.25
CA HIS A 183 14.85 2.13 28.43
C HIS A 183 13.41 1.63 28.28
N ILE A 184 12.89 1.02 29.34
CA ILE A 184 11.51 0.56 29.44
C ILE A 184 10.77 1.41 30.46
N SER A 185 9.77 2.17 30.01
CA SER A 185 8.82 2.84 30.89
C SER A 185 7.74 1.85 31.33
N GLU A 186 7.55 1.67 32.65
CA GLU A 186 6.53 0.78 33.20
C GLU A 186 5.47 1.58 33.98
N PHE A 187 4.21 1.52 33.55
CA PHE A 187 3.10 2.25 34.17
C PHE A 187 1.80 1.45 34.14
N ASN A 188 0.77 1.91 34.87
CA ASN A 188 -0.54 1.24 34.90
C ASN A 188 -1.56 2.05 34.08
N TRP A 189 -2.34 1.36 33.25
CA TRP A 189 -3.41 1.96 32.46
C TRP A 189 -4.57 0.98 32.28
N THR A 190 -5.81 1.47 32.22
CA THR A 190 -6.96 0.63 31.89
C THR A 190 -7.05 0.43 30.38
N MET A 191 -6.88 -0.80 29.91
CA MET A 191 -6.77 -1.14 28.49
C MET A 191 -7.69 -2.29 28.11
N SER A 192 -8.01 -2.38 26.82
CA SER A 192 -8.75 -3.51 26.25
C SER A 192 -7.76 -4.56 25.76
N ASN A 193 -7.49 -5.55 26.61
CA ASN A 193 -6.46 -6.56 26.38
C ASN A 193 -7.03 -7.66 25.50
N THR A 194 -6.33 -7.99 24.41
CA THR A 194 -6.64 -9.17 23.60
C THR A 194 -5.55 -10.22 23.74
N TRP A 195 -5.92 -11.43 24.15
CA TRP A 195 -5.01 -12.58 24.26
C TRP A 195 -5.64 -13.84 23.66
N LEU A 196 -4.83 -14.89 23.52
CA LEU A 196 -5.27 -16.18 23.01
C LEU A 196 -5.51 -17.15 24.18
N GLU A 197 -6.72 -17.67 24.29
CA GLU A 197 -7.10 -18.70 25.27
C GLU A 197 -7.72 -19.89 24.54
N ASN A 198 -7.17 -21.10 24.72
CA ASN A 198 -7.67 -22.33 24.08
C ASN A 198 -7.83 -22.23 22.54
N GLY A 199 -6.97 -21.46 21.87
CA GLY A 199 -7.02 -21.23 20.42
C GLY A 199 -8.12 -20.26 19.97
N GLU A 200 -8.65 -19.48 20.90
CA GLU A 200 -9.70 -18.47 20.69
C GLU A 200 -9.24 -17.12 21.22
N LEU A 201 -9.58 -16.03 20.51
CA LEU A 201 -9.29 -14.71 21.03
C LEU A 201 -10.29 -14.29 22.11
N LYS A 202 -9.76 -13.87 23.25
CA LYS A 202 -10.49 -13.24 24.34
C LYS A 202 -10.10 -11.77 24.41
N THR A 203 -11.07 -10.94 24.76
CA THR A 203 -10.84 -9.51 24.90
C THR A 203 -11.61 -9.00 26.10
N GLU A 204 -10.92 -8.36 27.03
CA GLU A 204 -11.50 -7.79 28.24
C GLU A 204 -10.82 -6.46 28.59
N THR A 205 -11.58 -5.55 29.21
CA THR A 205 -11.02 -4.30 29.70
C THR A 205 -10.56 -4.47 31.14
N ILE A 206 -9.26 -4.33 31.37
CA ILE A 206 -8.65 -4.54 32.68
C ILE A 206 -7.53 -3.51 32.94
N PRO A 207 -7.26 -3.18 34.22
CA PRO A 207 -6.02 -2.50 34.60
C PRO A 207 -4.83 -3.33 34.12
N THR A 208 -3.95 -2.70 33.36
CA THR A 208 -2.82 -3.34 32.68
C THR A 208 -1.54 -2.63 33.06
N LYS A 209 -0.54 -3.41 33.47
CA LYS A 209 0.83 -2.93 33.61
C LYS A 209 1.46 -2.92 32.22
N GLU A 210 1.60 -1.73 31.66
CA GLU A 210 2.17 -1.53 30.34
C GLU A 210 3.69 -1.33 30.41
N LYS A 211 4.37 -1.70 29.31
CA LYS A 211 5.82 -1.60 29.15
C LYS A 211 6.15 -1.02 27.78
N ASP A 212 6.57 0.23 27.75
CA ASP A 212 6.92 0.94 26.51
C ASP A 212 8.44 0.99 26.36
N SER A 213 8.95 0.56 25.19
CA SER A 213 10.35 0.75 24.82
C SER A 213 10.50 2.10 24.13
N ILE A 214 11.03 3.08 24.87
CA ILE A 214 10.89 4.50 24.49
C ILE A 214 11.80 4.95 23.34
N TRP A 215 12.74 4.10 22.91
CA TRP A 215 13.71 4.36 21.84
C TRP A 215 13.76 3.23 20.79
N ASP A 216 12.75 2.34 20.70
CA ASP A 216 12.79 1.17 19.82
C ASP A 216 13.04 1.55 18.34
N GLY A 217 14.25 1.29 17.86
CA GLY A 217 14.66 1.56 16.47
C GLY A 217 15.21 2.96 16.19
N GLU A 218 15.33 3.83 17.21
CA GLU A 218 15.83 5.19 17.10
C GLU A 218 17.36 5.29 17.27
N GLY A 219 17.97 6.36 16.75
CA GLY A 219 19.30 6.81 17.14
C GLY A 219 19.49 8.32 16.94
N LEU A 220 20.55 8.87 17.53
CA LEU A 220 20.96 10.26 17.39
C LEU A 220 22.20 10.33 16.50
N LEU A 221 22.03 10.83 15.28
CA LEU A 221 23.09 10.94 14.28
C LEU A 221 23.66 12.36 14.30
N SER A 222 24.98 12.47 14.36
CA SER A 222 25.69 13.74 14.45
C SER A 222 25.37 14.66 13.27
N SER A 223 25.03 15.92 13.57
CA SER A 223 24.87 17.01 12.59
C SER A 223 26.04 17.12 11.61
N LYS A 224 27.27 16.76 12.01
CA LYS A 224 28.42 16.72 11.09
C LYS A 224 28.18 15.79 9.89
N ILE A 225 27.59 14.62 10.13
CA ILE A 225 27.26 13.65 9.06
C ILE A 225 26.19 14.22 8.13
N PHE A 226 25.24 14.99 8.66
CA PHE A 226 24.24 15.69 7.85
C PHE A 226 24.88 16.79 7.00
N ASP A 227 25.75 17.60 7.58
CA ASP A 227 26.36 18.76 6.90
C ASP A 227 27.36 18.37 5.80
N GLU A 228 28.08 17.27 6.00
CA GLU A 228 29.08 16.74 5.07
C GLU A 228 28.49 15.90 3.93
N ASN A 229 27.25 15.43 4.05
CA ASN A 229 26.63 14.53 3.09
C ASN A 229 25.43 15.19 2.36
N GLU A 230 25.59 15.45 1.07
CA GLU A 230 24.58 16.13 0.26
C GLU A 230 23.22 15.41 0.17
N VAL A 231 23.16 14.07 0.38
CA VAL A 231 21.90 13.30 0.32
C VAL A 231 20.99 13.64 1.51
N ILE A 232 21.57 13.89 2.67
CA ILE A 232 20.84 14.12 3.93
C ILE A 232 20.99 15.54 4.48
N LYS A 233 21.74 16.40 3.80
CA LYS A 233 21.96 17.79 4.22
C LYS A 233 20.66 18.56 4.43
N GLY A 234 20.56 19.25 5.57
CA GLY A 234 19.38 20.02 5.96
C GLY A 234 18.16 19.18 6.38
N ARG A 235 18.28 17.84 6.39
CA ARG A 235 17.25 16.93 6.89
C ARG A 235 17.32 16.80 8.42
N GLY A 236 16.22 16.43 9.04
CA GLY A 236 16.13 16.17 10.48
C GLY A 236 16.31 14.70 10.85
N VAL A 237 16.14 13.76 9.90
CA VAL A 237 16.30 12.31 10.14
C VAL A 237 16.82 11.58 8.90
N ALA A 238 17.59 10.51 9.11
CA ALA A 238 18.00 9.56 8.09
C ALA A 238 17.74 8.12 8.55
N LEU A 239 16.96 7.35 7.80
CA LEU A 239 16.76 5.92 8.04
C LEU A 239 17.97 5.13 7.53
N LEU A 240 18.81 4.68 8.45
CA LEU A 240 20.03 3.95 8.15
C LEU A 240 19.77 2.45 7.97
N ARG A 241 20.50 1.87 7.01
CA ARG A 241 20.61 0.42 6.77
C ARG A 241 22.06 0.00 6.75
N ASN A 242 22.32 -1.10 7.44
CA ASN A 242 23.50 -1.93 7.31
C ASN A 242 23.03 -3.40 7.52
N ARG A 243 23.93 -4.38 7.44
CA ARG A 243 23.62 -5.77 7.82
C ARG A 243 23.11 -5.80 9.26
N TYR A 244 21.93 -6.38 9.44
CA TYR A 244 21.19 -6.44 10.70
C TYR A 244 20.88 -5.10 11.37
N MET A 245 21.03 -3.95 10.71
CA MET A 245 20.69 -2.65 11.30
C MET A 245 19.53 -1.97 10.58
N LYS A 246 18.58 -1.48 11.38
CA LYS A 246 17.51 -0.55 10.98
C LYS A 246 17.40 0.50 12.08
N CYS A 247 17.91 1.70 11.80
CA CYS A 247 18.00 2.80 12.77
C CYS A 247 17.49 4.10 12.15
N ALA A 248 16.53 4.76 12.78
CA ALA A 248 16.14 6.12 12.43
C ALA A 248 17.11 7.10 13.13
N GLY A 249 18.12 7.58 12.42
CA GLY A 249 19.11 8.51 12.94
C GLY A 249 18.64 9.96 12.88
N PHE A 250 18.21 10.53 14.00
CA PHE A 250 17.77 11.93 14.12
C PHE A 250 18.96 12.87 14.26
N CYS A 251 18.95 13.98 13.52
CA CYS A 251 20.01 14.97 13.49
C CYS A 251 20.17 15.64 14.86
N CYS A 252 21.31 15.38 15.49
CA CYS A 252 21.63 15.83 16.83
C CYS A 252 22.95 16.62 16.86
N TYR A 253 22.97 17.71 17.62
CA TYR A 253 24.17 18.50 17.90
C TYR A 253 24.98 17.87 19.05
N ILE A 254 25.42 16.61 18.88
CA ILE A 254 26.12 15.78 19.89
C ILE A 254 27.33 16.51 20.49
N GLU A 255 28.16 17.13 19.65
CA GLU A 255 29.31 17.92 20.11
C GLU A 255 28.91 19.05 21.05
N LYS A 256 27.82 19.77 20.73
CA LYS A 256 27.34 20.89 21.54
C LYS A 256 26.90 20.40 22.91
N TYR A 257 26.18 19.29 22.97
CA TYR A 257 25.74 18.66 24.22
C TYR A 257 26.93 18.30 25.11
N TYR A 258 27.89 17.53 24.59
CA TYR A 258 29.04 17.10 25.40
C TYR A 258 29.98 18.24 25.80
N ARG A 259 30.17 19.26 24.95
CA ARG A 259 30.96 20.44 25.33
C ARG A 259 30.33 21.17 26.52
N LYS A 260 29.01 21.35 26.49
CA LYS A 260 28.28 21.96 27.62
C LYS A 260 28.36 21.07 28.86
N TYR A 261 28.08 19.78 28.73
CA TYR A 261 28.15 18.84 29.85
C TYR A 261 29.53 18.84 30.51
N CYS A 262 30.60 18.76 29.72
CA CYS A 262 31.97 18.77 30.24
C CYS A 262 32.27 20.09 30.98
N LYS A 263 31.88 21.22 30.39
CA LYS A 263 32.05 22.53 31.03
C LYS A 263 31.31 22.63 32.36
N ASP A 264 30.05 22.19 32.40
CA ASP A 264 29.19 22.30 33.58
C ASP A 264 29.65 21.35 34.71
N ASN A 265 30.35 20.26 34.38
CA ASN A 265 30.86 19.26 35.33
C ASN A 265 32.38 19.34 35.58
N CYS A 266 33.07 20.38 35.09
CA CYS A 266 34.53 20.54 35.22
C CYS A 266 35.33 19.35 34.64
N LEU A 267 34.87 18.80 33.52
CA LEU A 267 35.52 17.74 32.74
C LEU A 267 36.17 18.32 31.48
N GLU A 268 37.17 17.63 30.94
CA GLU A 268 37.88 18.03 29.73
C GLU A 268 37.30 17.30 28.50
N TYR A 269 36.64 18.03 27.59
CA TYR A 269 35.98 17.47 26.40
C TYR A 269 36.91 16.63 25.51
N GLU A 270 38.18 17.02 25.42
CA GLU A 270 39.17 16.34 24.56
C GLU A 270 39.56 14.95 25.06
N THR A 271 39.30 14.65 26.33
CA THR A 271 39.73 13.41 27.00
C THR A 271 38.59 12.70 27.74
N TYR A 272 37.38 13.25 27.76
CA TYR A 272 36.26 12.64 28.45
C TYR A 272 35.76 11.43 27.66
N GLU A 273 35.60 10.32 28.36
CA GLU A 273 35.18 9.03 27.81
C GLU A 273 33.86 8.61 28.44
N VAL A 274 33.03 7.95 27.64
CA VAL A 274 31.83 7.23 28.07
C VAL A 274 31.95 5.77 27.65
N GLU A 275 31.20 4.89 28.30
CA GLU A 275 31.21 3.46 28.00
C GLU A 275 29.94 3.08 27.23
N ASP A 276 30.10 2.24 26.19
CA ASP A 276 28.97 1.54 25.58
C ASP A 276 28.53 0.34 26.45
N MET A 277 27.39 -0.28 26.12
CA MET A 277 26.84 -1.40 26.90
C MET A 277 27.77 -2.64 26.95
N TYR A 278 28.73 -2.77 26.03
CA TYR A 278 29.74 -3.85 26.06
C TYR A 278 30.97 -3.47 26.93
N GLY A 279 31.04 -2.23 27.40
CA GLY A 279 32.15 -1.68 28.19
C GLY A 279 33.28 -1.08 27.34
N ASN A 280 33.07 -0.83 26.05
CA ASN A 280 34.06 -0.12 25.23
C ASN A 280 34.04 1.36 25.60
N LYS A 281 35.23 1.90 25.89
CA LYS A 281 35.41 3.34 26.14
C LYS A 281 35.50 4.10 24.82
N ILE A 282 34.71 5.17 24.71
CA ILE A 282 34.65 6.03 23.53
C ILE A 282 34.82 7.47 24.00
N LEU A 283 35.75 8.20 23.36
CA LEU A 283 35.89 9.63 23.58
C LEU A 283 34.64 10.35 23.08
N VAL A 284 34.05 11.21 23.90
CA VAL A 284 32.78 11.89 23.55
C VAL A 284 32.89 12.76 22.30
N LYS A 285 34.11 13.23 21.98
CA LYS A 285 34.39 13.99 20.77
C LYS A 285 34.36 13.17 19.48
N ASP A 286 34.53 11.85 19.59
CA ASP A 286 34.59 10.92 18.47
C ASP A 286 33.24 10.26 18.18
N ILE A 287 32.22 10.49 19.02
CA ILE A 287 30.88 9.94 18.85
C ILE A 287 30.19 10.58 17.64
N LEU A 288 29.72 9.74 16.72
CA LEU A 288 28.99 10.14 15.53
C LEU A 288 27.55 9.63 15.51
N LEU A 289 27.26 8.54 16.22
CA LEU A 289 25.93 7.96 16.36
C LEU A 289 25.74 7.44 17.78
N ILE A 290 24.62 7.79 18.40
CA ILE A 290 24.15 7.20 19.66
C ILE A 290 22.90 6.37 19.34
N THR A 291 22.82 5.11 19.77
CA THR A 291 21.63 4.26 19.54
C THR A 291 21.53 3.17 20.60
N THR A 292 20.61 2.24 20.44
CA THR A 292 20.30 1.18 21.39
C THR A 292 20.21 -0.19 20.70
N PRO A 293 20.20 -1.32 21.45
CA PRO A 293 20.11 -2.67 20.91
C PRO A 293 18.96 -2.90 19.95
N SER A 294 17.81 -2.26 20.19
CA SER A 294 16.62 -2.36 19.36
C SER A 294 16.88 -1.99 17.89
N ALA A 295 17.76 -1.04 17.60
CA ALA A 295 18.13 -0.64 16.22
C ALA A 295 19.05 -1.66 15.51
N ILE A 296 19.73 -2.53 16.26
CA ILE A 296 20.67 -3.54 15.75
C ILE A 296 20.08 -4.93 15.98
N LYS A 297 19.37 -5.45 14.99
CA LYS A 297 18.63 -6.72 15.05
C LYS A 297 19.53 -7.95 15.24
N LEU A 298 20.87 -7.79 15.15
CA LEU A 298 21.85 -8.83 15.49
C LEU A 298 21.82 -9.20 16.98
N SER A 299 21.37 -8.28 17.85
CA SER A 299 21.20 -8.53 19.29
C SER A 299 20.35 -9.77 19.59
N LYS A 300 19.41 -10.13 18.69
CA LYS A 300 18.57 -11.33 18.78
C LYS A 300 19.34 -12.65 18.56
N TYR A 301 20.56 -12.58 18.06
CA TYR A 301 21.36 -13.73 17.65
C TYR A 301 22.69 -13.84 18.41
N ASN A 302 22.77 -13.26 19.62
CA ASN A 302 23.97 -13.37 20.45
C ASN A 302 24.40 -14.83 20.69
N ASN A 303 23.44 -15.76 20.84
CA ASN A 303 23.75 -17.19 20.97
C ASN A 303 24.49 -17.78 19.77
N GLU A 304 24.28 -17.25 18.57
CA GLU A 304 25.01 -17.67 17.37
C GLU A 304 26.40 -17.02 17.33
N VAL A 305 26.50 -15.75 17.74
CA VAL A 305 27.77 -15.03 17.87
C VAL A 305 28.70 -15.71 18.88
N LEU A 306 28.17 -16.19 20.01
CA LEU A 306 28.94 -16.88 21.06
C LEU A 306 29.58 -18.20 20.59
N LYS A 307 29.17 -18.73 19.43
CA LYS A 307 29.80 -19.92 18.82
C LYS A 307 31.07 -19.56 18.04
N ILE A 308 31.34 -18.28 17.82
CA ILE A 308 32.50 -17.77 17.09
C ILE A 308 33.63 -17.44 18.05
N ASP A 309 34.82 -17.96 17.77
CA ASP A 309 36.01 -17.73 18.57
C ASP A 309 36.34 -16.23 18.68
N GLY A 310 36.56 -15.75 19.91
CA GLY A 310 36.93 -14.36 20.20
C GLY A 310 35.79 -13.47 20.72
N TYR A 311 34.54 -13.94 20.69
CA TYR A 311 33.37 -13.17 21.15
C TYR A 311 32.71 -13.85 22.36
N LYS A 312 32.60 -13.14 23.48
CA LYS A 312 32.09 -13.66 24.77
C LYS A 312 31.27 -12.62 25.51
N GLY A 313 30.32 -13.08 26.32
CA GLY A 313 29.44 -12.24 27.14
C GLY A 313 28.02 -12.10 26.59
N GLU A 314 27.13 -11.52 27.38
CA GLU A 314 25.72 -11.33 27.03
C GLU A 314 25.56 -10.35 25.83
N ASP A 315 26.51 -9.44 25.66
CA ASP A 315 26.52 -8.42 24.60
C ASP A 315 27.62 -8.62 23.54
N ALA A 316 28.12 -9.84 23.40
CA ALA A 316 29.16 -10.19 22.43
C ALA A 316 28.78 -9.80 20.98
N TRP A 317 27.47 -9.82 20.67
CA TRP A 317 26.89 -9.37 19.41
C TRP A 317 27.29 -7.94 19.04
N LEU A 318 27.43 -7.02 19.99
CA LEU A 318 27.76 -5.61 19.70
C LEU A 318 29.20 -5.51 19.19
N LYS A 319 30.13 -6.16 19.89
CA LYS A 319 31.52 -6.24 19.46
C LYS A 319 31.63 -6.92 18.09
N TYR A 320 30.95 -8.06 17.91
CA TYR A 320 30.92 -8.76 16.62
C TYR A 320 30.38 -7.88 15.49
N TRP A 321 29.29 -7.15 15.76
CA TRP A 321 28.71 -6.26 14.77
C TRP A 321 29.69 -5.14 14.38
N LYS A 322 30.28 -4.44 15.36
CA LYS A 322 31.25 -3.36 15.11
C LYS A 322 32.48 -3.85 14.34
N ASP A 323 32.99 -5.04 14.66
CA ASP A 323 34.16 -5.63 14.00
C ASP A 323 33.87 -6.01 12.52
N ASN A 324 32.60 -6.18 12.14
CA ASN A 324 32.22 -6.76 10.84
C ASN A 324 31.27 -5.90 9.99
N CYS A 325 30.58 -4.88 10.51
CA CYS A 325 29.54 -4.15 9.78
C CYS A 325 30.08 -3.22 8.67
N GLY A 326 31.33 -2.77 8.81
CA GLY A 326 31.95 -1.81 7.91
C GLY A 326 31.47 -0.37 8.14
N GLU A 327 32.07 0.58 7.43
CA GLU A 327 31.83 2.02 7.66
C GLU A 327 30.71 2.61 6.80
N THR A 328 30.23 1.88 5.79
CA THR A 328 29.16 2.37 4.90
C THR A 328 27.79 2.09 5.52
N PHE A 329 26.91 3.08 5.49
CA PHE A 329 25.50 2.92 5.87
C PHE A 329 24.63 3.47 4.74
N GLY A 330 23.69 2.65 4.26
CA GLY A 330 22.71 3.08 3.27
C GLY A 330 21.65 3.97 3.92
N VAL A 331 21.25 5.04 3.23
CA VAL A 331 20.16 5.93 3.63
C VAL A 331 18.92 5.54 2.83
N CYS A 332 17.90 5.01 3.49
CA CYS A 332 16.66 4.61 2.84
C CYS A 332 15.70 5.77 2.61
N LYS A 333 15.52 6.61 3.64
CA LYS A 333 14.51 7.67 3.68
C LYS A 333 14.99 8.79 4.59
N THR A 334 14.53 10.01 4.33
CA THR A 334 14.67 11.18 5.19
C THR A 334 13.31 11.82 5.43
N ASP A 335 13.20 12.73 6.40
CA ASP A 335 12.03 13.59 6.51
C ASP A 335 11.92 14.51 5.28
N LYS A 336 10.69 14.66 4.80
CA LYS A 336 10.33 15.57 3.73
C LYS A 336 8.86 15.95 3.87
N PRO A 337 8.45 17.16 3.45
CA PRO A 337 7.04 17.50 3.35
C PRO A 337 6.33 16.55 2.39
N SER A 338 5.04 16.29 2.66
CA SER A 338 4.22 15.61 1.66
C SER A 338 4.06 16.46 0.40
N HIS A 339 3.76 15.80 -0.71
CA HIS A 339 3.69 16.46 -2.03
C HIS A 339 2.55 17.49 -2.15
N PHE A 340 1.58 17.48 -1.24
CA PHE A 340 0.42 18.38 -1.29
C PHE A 340 0.78 19.74 -0.71
N GLU A 341 0.85 20.76 -1.58
CA GLU A 341 1.17 22.15 -1.19
C GLU A 341 2.43 22.24 -0.31
N ASN A 342 3.45 21.45 -0.64
CA ASN A 342 4.71 21.35 0.11
C ASN A 342 4.49 21.07 1.62
N GLY A 343 3.61 20.13 1.93
CA GLY A 343 3.30 19.67 3.28
C GLY A 343 2.25 20.51 4.01
N LEU A 344 1.74 21.61 3.45
CA LEU A 344 0.74 22.43 4.14
C LEU A 344 -0.60 21.70 4.32
N ILE A 345 -0.93 20.80 3.39
CA ILE A 345 -2.18 20.07 3.37
C ILE A 345 -1.88 18.59 3.24
N ASN A 346 -2.68 17.75 3.88
CA ASN A 346 -2.73 16.33 3.57
C ASN A 346 -4.17 15.85 3.64
N ARG A 347 -4.41 14.55 3.46
CA ARG A 347 -5.75 14.00 3.28
C ARG A 347 -6.10 13.03 4.39
N LEU A 348 -7.36 13.10 4.83
CA LEU A 348 -7.93 12.06 5.69
C LEU A 348 -8.10 10.74 4.90
N SER A 349 -8.26 9.66 5.64
CA SER A 349 -8.74 8.38 5.10
C SER A 349 -10.19 8.13 5.53
N TYR A 350 -10.91 7.29 4.79
CA TYR A 350 -12.24 6.83 5.22
C TYR A 350 -12.23 6.16 6.59
N GLN A 351 -11.09 5.55 6.97
CA GLN A 351 -10.93 4.89 8.26
C GLN A 351 -10.96 5.90 9.40
N MET A 352 -10.28 7.04 9.22
CA MET A 352 -10.26 8.15 10.18
C MET A 352 -11.63 8.82 10.27
N ILE A 353 -12.26 9.14 9.13
CA ILE A 353 -13.56 9.83 9.13
C ILE A 353 -14.62 8.96 9.81
N ASN A 354 -14.65 7.65 9.52
CA ASN A 354 -15.65 6.75 10.08
C ASN A 354 -15.47 6.48 11.59
N THR A 355 -14.30 6.77 12.17
CA THR A 355 -14.03 6.57 13.61
C THR A 355 -14.15 7.85 14.43
N ILE A 356 -13.86 9.02 13.86
CA ILE A 356 -14.04 10.30 14.55
C ILE A 356 -15.53 10.50 14.84
N PRO A 357 -15.92 10.86 16.08
CA PRO A 357 -17.33 10.99 16.46
C PRO A 357 -17.92 12.33 16.00
N PHE A 358 -17.85 12.63 14.70
CA PHE A 358 -18.41 13.86 14.14
C PHE A 358 -19.93 13.95 14.33
N THR A 359 -20.46 15.16 14.32
CA THR A 359 -21.90 15.37 14.05
C THR A 359 -22.15 15.53 12.55
N PRO A 360 -23.40 15.38 12.07
CA PRO A 360 -23.75 15.65 10.67
C PRO A 360 -23.33 17.06 10.21
N GLU A 361 -23.51 18.06 11.08
CA GLU A 361 -23.13 19.46 10.80
C GLU A 361 -21.62 19.60 10.63
N GLN A 362 -20.83 18.97 11.51
CA GLN A 362 -19.38 18.98 11.41
C GLN A 362 -18.88 18.34 10.11
N ILE A 363 -19.49 17.23 9.66
CA ILE A 363 -19.18 16.64 8.35
C ILE A 363 -19.55 17.58 7.20
N SER A 364 -20.71 18.23 7.28
CA SER A 364 -21.14 19.21 6.28
C SER A 364 -20.13 20.35 6.15
N ASP A 365 -19.68 20.91 7.27
CA ASP A 365 -18.69 21.99 7.31
C ASP A 365 -17.30 21.53 6.83
N LEU A 366 -16.87 20.32 7.21
CA LEU A 366 -15.58 19.75 6.81
C LEU A 366 -15.50 19.49 5.29
N VAL A 367 -16.58 19.02 4.68
CA VAL A 367 -16.65 18.69 3.24
C VAL A 367 -16.96 19.91 2.37
N LYS A 368 -17.55 20.97 2.92
CA LYS A 368 -17.97 22.14 2.16
C LYS A 368 -16.88 22.73 1.25
N PRO A 369 -15.61 22.91 1.68
CA PRO A 369 -14.54 23.40 0.80
C PRO A 369 -14.31 22.50 -0.43
N GLU A 370 -14.43 21.17 -0.27
CA GLU A 370 -14.30 20.21 -1.36
C GLU A 370 -15.43 20.35 -2.39
N ILE A 371 -16.67 20.52 -1.91
CA ILE A 371 -17.83 20.75 -2.78
C ILE A 371 -17.70 22.07 -3.53
N GLU A 372 -17.26 23.14 -2.86
CA GLU A 372 -17.01 24.44 -3.47
C GLU A 372 -15.92 24.36 -4.54
N TYR A 373 -14.83 23.66 -4.26
CA TYR A 373 -13.76 23.38 -5.23
C TYR A 373 -14.29 22.61 -6.46
N VAL A 374 -15.07 21.55 -6.26
CA VAL A 374 -15.71 20.79 -7.35
C VAL A 374 -16.65 21.67 -8.19
N ASN A 375 -17.41 22.56 -7.55
CA ASN A 375 -18.29 23.48 -8.25
C ASN A 375 -17.49 24.52 -9.07
N ARG A 376 -16.39 25.07 -8.52
CA ARG A 376 -15.48 25.93 -9.28
C ARG A 376 -14.88 25.21 -10.48
N LEU A 377 -14.40 23.97 -10.32
CA LEU A 377 -13.91 23.17 -11.45
C LEU A 377 -14.95 22.95 -12.55
N LYS A 378 -16.26 22.99 -12.24
CA LYS A 378 -17.37 22.83 -13.21
C LYS A 378 -17.77 24.13 -13.88
N ASP A 379 -17.78 25.23 -13.15
CA ASP A 379 -18.37 26.49 -13.57
C ASP A 379 -17.34 27.51 -14.07
N ASP A 380 -16.08 27.39 -13.65
CA ASP A 380 -14.97 28.27 -14.02
C ASP A 380 -13.95 27.49 -14.88
N LEU A 381 -13.84 27.87 -16.16
CA LEU A 381 -12.91 27.21 -17.08
C LEU A 381 -11.45 27.58 -16.78
N ASP A 382 -11.18 28.83 -16.43
CA ASP A 382 -9.82 29.30 -16.21
C ASP A 382 -9.23 28.64 -14.97
N PHE A 383 -10.03 28.53 -13.90
CA PHE A 383 -9.68 27.77 -12.71
C PHE A 383 -9.40 26.29 -13.06
N PHE A 384 -10.26 25.64 -13.84
CA PHE A 384 -10.02 24.26 -14.28
C PHE A 384 -8.70 24.11 -15.06
N LEU A 385 -8.37 25.04 -15.96
CA LEU A 385 -7.14 24.98 -16.75
C LEU A 385 -5.90 25.20 -15.88
N GLN A 386 -5.96 26.07 -14.89
CA GLN A 386 -4.88 26.31 -13.92
C GLN A 386 -4.58 25.04 -13.12
N GLU A 387 -5.60 24.41 -12.54
CA GLU A 387 -5.48 23.17 -11.75
C GLU A 387 -4.88 22.03 -12.56
N VAL A 388 -5.32 21.88 -13.82
CA VAL A 388 -4.78 20.87 -14.74
C VAL A 388 -3.31 21.15 -15.09
N ASN A 389 -2.92 22.43 -15.21
CA ASN A 389 -1.54 22.80 -15.52
C ASN A 389 -0.61 22.54 -14.32
N GLN A 390 -0.99 22.96 -13.11
CA GLN A 390 -0.21 22.71 -11.89
C GLN A 390 0.01 21.21 -11.68
N TYR A 391 -1.03 20.40 -11.82
CA TYR A 391 -0.93 18.95 -11.74
C TYR A 391 0.05 18.35 -12.77
N SER A 392 0.15 18.96 -13.96
CA SER A 392 1.09 18.51 -15.00
C SER A 392 2.55 18.88 -14.72
N GLU A 393 2.79 19.97 -13.99
CA GLU A 393 4.11 20.40 -13.54
C GLU A 393 4.58 19.56 -12.35
N GLU A 394 3.71 19.32 -11.36
CA GLU A 394 3.96 18.42 -10.23
C GLU A 394 4.37 17.01 -10.70
N ILE A 395 3.70 16.44 -11.70
CA ILE A 395 4.08 15.12 -12.24
C ILE A 395 5.47 15.11 -12.89
N LYS A 396 5.88 16.21 -13.53
CA LYS A 396 7.21 16.29 -14.16
C LYS A 396 8.30 16.28 -13.09
N GLU A 397 8.08 16.99 -11.99
CA GLU A 397 8.98 16.97 -10.83
C GLU A 397 8.98 15.61 -10.12
N ILE A 398 7.83 14.94 -10.00
CA ILE A 398 7.72 13.59 -9.41
C ILE A 398 8.40 12.51 -10.29
N GLY A 399 8.45 12.72 -11.61
CA GLY A 399 9.00 11.77 -12.57
C GLY A 399 10.51 11.58 -12.52
N GLU A 400 11.23 12.47 -11.83
CA GLU A 400 12.70 12.44 -11.73
C GLU A 400 13.19 11.73 -10.46
N ASP A 401 12.35 11.48 -9.44
CA ASP A 401 12.86 11.19 -8.10
C ASP A 401 12.25 9.99 -7.34
N TYR A 402 11.33 9.20 -7.93
CA TYR A 402 10.78 8.02 -7.23
C TYR A 402 10.66 6.76 -8.09
N ASP A 403 11.45 5.76 -7.70
CA ASP A 403 11.20 4.35 -7.95
C ASP A 403 9.98 3.88 -7.13
N THR A 404 9.04 3.22 -7.78
CA THR A 404 7.70 2.87 -7.25
C THR A 404 7.70 1.64 -6.32
N ASN A 405 8.65 1.56 -5.39
CA ASN A 405 8.70 0.60 -4.28
C ASN A 405 8.68 1.46 -3.00
N GLU A 406 7.70 1.42 -2.11
CA GLU A 406 7.18 0.30 -1.34
C GLU A 406 6.01 0.80 -0.45
N GLU A 407 5.13 -0.12 -0.08
CA GLU A 407 4.45 -0.16 1.22
C GLU A 407 3.51 0.98 1.66
N ASP A 408 2.79 1.61 0.72
CA ASP A 408 1.46 2.15 1.02
C ASP A 408 0.38 1.30 0.34
N ASP A 409 -0.15 0.34 1.11
CA ASP A 409 -1.31 -0.45 0.74
C ASP A 409 -2.52 0.48 0.58
N ASN A 410 -2.95 0.66 -0.67
CA ASN A 410 -4.13 1.44 -1.05
C ASN A 410 -4.05 2.93 -0.78
N ASP A 411 -3.26 3.59 -1.61
CA ASP A 411 -3.86 4.72 -2.30
C ASP A 411 -4.05 4.38 -3.77
N ASN A 412 -5.33 4.19 -4.13
CA ASN A 412 -5.80 4.71 -5.39
C ASN A 412 -5.48 6.22 -5.38
N VAL A 413 -4.21 6.59 -5.62
CA VAL A 413 -3.95 7.57 -6.65
C VAL A 413 -4.61 6.93 -7.87
N LEU A 414 -5.93 7.11 -7.97
CA LEU A 414 -6.55 7.36 -9.24
C LEU A 414 -5.55 8.29 -9.90
N ASP A 415 -4.80 7.74 -10.83
CA ASP A 415 -4.51 8.32 -12.11
C ASP A 415 -5.55 9.38 -12.46
N ILE A 416 -5.51 10.52 -11.76
CA ILE A 416 -6.23 11.73 -12.11
C ILE A 416 -5.48 12.13 -13.37
N GLY A 417 -5.88 11.57 -14.51
CA GLY A 417 -5.28 11.92 -15.78
C GLY A 417 -4.00 11.19 -16.21
N ARG A 418 -3.70 9.91 -15.86
CA ARG A 418 -2.66 9.11 -16.59
C ARG A 418 -2.90 8.94 -18.10
N ASN A 419 -3.88 9.64 -18.69
CA ASN A 419 -3.77 10.13 -20.06
C ASN A 419 -2.82 11.36 -20.13
N ILE A 420 -1.62 11.28 -19.52
CA ILE A 420 -0.65 12.38 -19.39
C ILE A 420 -0.15 12.90 -20.76
N ASP A 421 -0.45 12.23 -21.87
CA ASP A 421 -0.06 12.71 -23.20
C ASP A 421 -1.14 13.53 -23.94
N VAL A 422 -2.40 13.53 -23.48
CA VAL A 422 -3.47 14.33 -24.11
C VAL A 422 -3.64 15.68 -23.43
N THR A 423 -3.36 15.77 -22.13
CA THR A 423 -3.61 16.96 -21.31
C THR A 423 -2.88 18.18 -21.88
N GLY A 424 -1.58 18.06 -22.19
CA GLY A 424 -0.81 19.12 -22.82
C GLY A 424 -1.38 19.53 -24.18
N ALA A 425 -1.78 18.55 -25.01
CA ALA A 425 -2.42 18.83 -26.30
C ALA A 425 -3.73 19.62 -26.14
N PHE A 426 -4.56 19.28 -25.14
CA PHE A 426 -5.83 19.97 -24.90
C PHE A 426 -5.64 21.38 -24.33
N LEU A 427 -4.66 21.58 -23.44
CA LEU A 427 -4.32 22.91 -22.94
C LEU A 427 -3.89 23.83 -24.09
N GLU A 428 -2.98 23.36 -24.96
CA GLU A 428 -2.50 24.14 -26.11
C GLU A 428 -3.58 24.35 -27.19
N LEU A 429 -4.45 23.37 -27.41
CA LEU A 429 -5.58 23.51 -28.34
C LEU A 429 -6.59 24.54 -27.87
N ILE A 430 -6.83 24.66 -26.55
CA ILE A 430 -7.70 25.71 -26.00
C ILE A 430 -7.08 27.09 -26.15
N LYS A 431 -5.78 27.23 -25.84
CA LYS A 431 -5.04 28.48 -26.05
C LYS A 431 -5.08 28.90 -27.52
N THR A 432 -5.01 27.93 -28.43
CA THR A 432 -5.05 28.18 -29.88
C THR A 432 -6.45 28.51 -30.39
N ASN A 433 -7.48 27.81 -29.90
CA ASN A 433 -8.88 28.03 -30.28
C ASN A 433 -9.81 27.85 -29.07
N PRO A 434 -10.31 28.93 -28.47
CA PRO A 434 -11.20 28.87 -27.31
C PRO A 434 -12.50 28.07 -27.53
N GLN A 435 -12.96 27.90 -28.78
CA GLN A 435 -14.15 27.08 -29.09
C GLN A 435 -13.90 25.57 -28.89
N PHE A 436 -12.65 25.13 -28.76
CA PHE A 436 -12.32 23.74 -28.45
C PHE A 436 -12.95 23.26 -27.14
N GLN A 437 -13.17 24.17 -26.18
CA GLN A 437 -13.88 23.88 -24.93
C GLN A 437 -15.30 23.32 -25.14
N ASN A 438 -15.92 23.64 -26.28
CA ASN A 438 -17.28 23.21 -26.62
C ASN A 438 -17.32 21.83 -27.28
N THR A 439 -16.16 21.22 -27.55
CA THR A 439 -16.08 19.89 -28.17
C THR A 439 -16.43 18.78 -27.19
N GLN A 440 -16.92 17.65 -27.72
CA GLN A 440 -17.29 16.51 -26.87
C GLN A 440 -16.07 15.92 -26.16
N VAL A 441 -14.92 15.85 -26.87
CA VAL A 441 -13.67 15.33 -26.33
C VAL A 441 -13.17 16.16 -25.13
N PHE A 442 -13.22 17.49 -25.21
CA PHE A 442 -12.83 18.34 -24.09
C PHE A 442 -13.82 18.24 -22.92
N LYS A 443 -15.13 18.22 -23.20
CA LYS A 443 -16.16 18.04 -22.16
C LYS A 443 -16.03 16.72 -21.42
N ASP A 444 -15.66 15.64 -22.11
CA ASP A 444 -15.41 14.35 -21.47
C ASP A 444 -14.10 14.35 -20.68
N PHE A 445 -13.05 15.03 -21.17
CA PHE A 445 -11.83 15.26 -20.41
C PHE A 445 -12.10 15.97 -19.09
N ARG A 446 -12.74 17.15 -19.12
CA ARG A 446 -13.11 17.92 -17.92
C ARG A 446 -14.00 17.10 -16.97
N ARG A 447 -15.00 16.39 -17.50
CA ARG A 447 -15.87 15.51 -16.70
C ARG A 447 -15.08 14.40 -16.01
N ASN A 448 -14.17 13.74 -16.73
CA ASN A 448 -13.39 12.63 -16.17
C ASN A 448 -12.42 13.12 -15.08
N TYR A 449 -11.77 14.28 -15.29
CA TYR A 449 -10.93 14.92 -14.28
C TYR A 449 -11.72 15.20 -12.99
N ILE A 450 -12.87 15.88 -13.12
CA ILE A 450 -13.74 16.23 -11.99
C ILE A 450 -14.29 14.97 -11.31
N ASN A 451 -14.71 13.96 -12.08
CA ASN A 451 -15.20 12.71 -11.51
C ASN A 451 -14.12 11.93 -10.76
N ALA A 452 -12.87 11.98 -11.22
CA ALA A 452 -11.75 11.38 -10.50
C ALA A 452 -11.56 12.05 -9.13
N TYR A 453 -11.62 13.38 -9.09
CA TYR A 453 -11.58 14.15 -7.84
C TYR A 453 -12.76 13.81 -6.92
N ILE A 454 -14.00 13.87 -7.42
CA ILE A 454 -15.20 13.48 -6.66
C ILE A 454 -15.07 12.06 -6.10
N THR A 455 -14.53 11.12 -6.86
CA THR A 455 -14.32 9.75 -6.41
C THR A 455 -13.34 9.67 -5.24
N GLN A 456 -12.30 10.52 -5.22
CA GLN A 456 -11.37 10.59 -4.09
C GLN A 456 -12.05 11.14 -2.84
N VAL A 457 -12.84 12.21 -2.96
CA VAL A 457 -13.60 12.77 -1.82
C VAL A 457 -14.57 11.73 -1.26
N ARG A 458 -15.31 11.00 -2.12
CA ARG A 458 -16.16 9.85 -1.73
C ARG A 458 -15.40 8.63 -1.18
N GLN A 459 -14.08 8.63 -1.26
CA GLN A 459 -13.24 7.64 -0.59
C GLN A 459 -12.72 8.14 0.77
N GLY A 460 -13.26 9.26 1.26
CA GLY A 460 -12.84 9.92 2.49
C GLY A 460 -11.56 10.75 2.36
N LYS A 461 -11.06 10.99 1.14
CA LYS A 461 -9.82 11.76 0.91
C LYS A 461 -10.08 13.27 0.94
N ILE A 462 -10.54 13.77 2.08
CA ILE A 462 -10.75 15.20 2.32
C ILE A 462 -9.41 15.85 2.64
N LYS A 463 -9.09 16.96 1.95
CA LYS A 463 -7.92 17.78 2.25
C LYS A 463 -8.11 18.59 3.52
N ILE A 464 -7.13 18.55 4.41
CA ILE A 464 -7.09 19.33 5.65
C ILE A 464 -5.67 19.86 5.88
N GLU A 465 -5.52 20.92 6.68
CA GLU A 465 -4.22 21.38 7.15
C GLU A 465 -3.60 20.30 8.06
N SER A 466 -2.66 19.54 7.50
CA SER A 466 -2.02 18.40 8.15
C SER A 466 -0.79 17.95 7.38
N ASP A 467 0.06 17.15 8.03
CA ASP A 467 1.12 16.42 7.35
C ASP A 467 1.52 15.18 8.15
N TYR A 468 2.18 14.23 7.49
CA TYR A 468 2.82 13.11 8.19
C TYR A 468 4.15 13.56 8.77
N CYS A 469 4.27 13.43 10.09
CA CYS A 469 5.50 13.75 10.82
C CYS A 469 6.13 12.44 11.33
N VAL A 470 7.43 12.28 11.12
CA VAL A 470 8.19 11.13 11.62
C VAL A 470 8.24 11.18 13.14
N ALA A 471 7.87 10.09 13.80
CA ALA A 471 7.85 9.98 15.25
C ALA A 471 9.28 9.81 15.81
N CYS A 472 9.61 10.59 16.84
CA CYS A 472 10.86 10.56 17.58
C CYS A 472 10.55 10.46 19.08
N GLY A 473 11.10 9.46 19.76
CA GLY A 473 10.73 9.12 21.13
C GLY A 473 11.71 9.68 22.13
N ASN A 474 11.32 10.65 22.96
CA ASN A 474 12.12 11.11 24.10
C ASN A 474 13.66 11.25 23.82
N PRO A 475 14.11 11.93 22.75
CA PRO A 475 15.51 11.86 22.30
C PRO A 475 16.48 12.65 23.21
N PHE A 476 15.98 13.65 23.94
CA PHE A 476 16.79 14.35 24.93
C PHE A 476 17.10 13.47 26.14
N GLU A 477 16.16 12.61 26.54
CA GLU A 477 16.39 11.57 27.54
C GLU A 477 17.48 10.58 27.08
N LEU A 478 17.54 10.26 25.78
CA LEU A 478 18.61 9.45 25.21
C LEU A 478 19.99 10.12 25.37
N LEU A 479 20.09 11.44 25.15
CA LEU A 479 21.32 12.20 25.45
C LEU A 479 21.68 12.15 26.94
N LYS A 480 20.71 12.41 27.83
CA LYS A 480 20.90 12.34 29.29
C LYS A 480 21.41 10.97 29.74
N ALA A 481 20.93 9.89 29.11
CA ALA A 481 21.33 8.53 29.44
C ALA A 481 22.81 8.24 29.13
N THR A 482 23.38 8.85 28.09
CA THR A 482 24.81 8.67 27.73
C THR A 482 25.80 9.13 28.80
N VAL A 483 25.36 9.97 29.72
CA VAL A 483 26.16 10.52 30.83
C VAL A 483 25.54 10.20 32.20
N SER A 484 24.67 9.19 32.24
CA SER A 484 23.99 8.71 33.46
C SER A 484 23.20 9.79 34.21
N GLN A 485 22.65 10.77 33.49
CA GLN A 485 21.78 11.83 34.05
C GLN A 485 20.28 11.58 33.85
N PHE A 486 19.91 10.57 33.05
CA PHE A 486 18.51 10.24 32.86
C PHE A 486 17.96 9.51 34.08
N ASP A 487 16.91 10.05 34.68
CA ASP A 487 16.30 9.58 35.94
C ASP A 487 14.98 8.83 35.73
N GLY A 488 14.62 8.53 34.47
CA GLY A 488 13.34 7.93 34.10
C GLY A 488 12.21 8.93 33.86
N THR A 489 12.47 10.24 33.90
CA THR A 489 11.45 11.27 33.65
C THR A 489 11.65 12.04 32.34
N SER A 490 10.54 12.32 31.65
CA SER A 490 10.51 13.04 30.37
C SER A 490 10.40 14.56 30.54
N GLU A 491 11.00 15.37 29.66
CA GLU A 491 10.68 16.80 29.57
C GLU A 491 9.22 17.06 29.11
N LEU A 492 8.70 16.22 28.21
CA LEU A 492 7.29 16.23 27.76
C LEU A 492 6.43 15.41 28.72
N LYS A 493 5.31 15.95 29.23
CA LYS A 493 4.47 15.30 30.24
C LYS A 493 3.16 14.77 29.67
N GLY A 494 2.82 13.53 30.01
CA GLY A 494 1.53 12.95 29.64
C GLY A 494 1.29 12.98 28.14
N ASN A 495 0.24 13.68 27.71
CA ASN A 495 -0.15 13.81 26.31
C ASN A 495 0.52 14.98 25.55
N GLU A 496 1.58 15.57 26.11
CA GLU A 496 2.38 16.57 25.42
C GLU A 496 3.22 15.93 24.30
N LEU A 497 3.34 16.66 23.19
CA LEU A 497 4.29 16.40 22.10
C LEU A 497 5.01 17.70 21.76
N TYR A 498 6.09 17.63 20.99
CA TYR A 498 6.66 18.81 20.34
C TYR A 498 6.73 18.61 18.82
N CYS A 499 6.20 19.56 18.06
CA CYS A 499 6.36 19.64 16.62
C CYS A 499 6.44 21.11 16.21
N SER A 500 7.48 21.48 15.45
CA SER A 500 7.74 22.88 15.06
C SER A 500 6.74 23.45 14.06
N ARG A 501 5.85 22.62 13.50
CA ARG A 501 4.72 23.03 12.66
C ARG A 501 3.63 23.76 13.44
N PHE A 502 3.48 23.51 14.74
CA PHE A 502 2.38 24.01 15.55
C PHE A 502 2.86 25.01 16.59
N ASP A 503 1.94 25.86 17.06
CA ASP A 503 2.23 26.87 18.09
C ASP A 503 2.19 26.21 19.49
N ASP A 504 2.88 26.79 20.48
CA ASP A 504 2.83 26.30 21.88
C ASP A 504 1.39 26.34 22.39
N GLY A 505 0.92 25.22 22.95
CA GLY A 505 -0.43 25.08 23.49
C GLY A 505 -1.51 24.72 22.46
N ASP A 506 -1.18 24.55 21.17
CA ASP A 506 -2.14 24.06 20.18
C ASP A 506 -2.64 22.65 20.56
N ASP A 507 -3.95 22.42 20.45
CA ASP A 507 -4.53 21.08 20.54
C ASP A 507 -4.30 20.33 19.21
N ILE A 508 -3.63 19.19 19.28
CA ILE A 508 -3.24 18.40 18.12
C ILE A 508 -3.95 17.06 18.14
N ILE A 509 -4.55 16.70 17.00
CA ILE A 509 -5.06 15.36 16.76
C ILE A 509 -4.09 14.62 15.85
N GLY A 510 -3.70 13.43 16.28
CA GLY A 510 -2.82 12.56 15.52
C GLY A 510 -3.47 11.24 15.14
N PHE A 511 -3.08 10.73 13.98
CA PHE A 511 -3.53 9.43 13.47
C PHE A 511 -2.35 8.63 12.93
N ARG A 512 -2.39 7.32 13.15
CA ARG A 512 -1.52 6.36 12.47
C ARG A 512 -2.34 5.33 11.69
N ASN A 513 -1.83 4.96 10.52
CA ASN A 513 -2.39 3.90 9.71
C ASN A 513 -1.72 2.54 10.01
N PRO A 514 -2.45 1.42 9.93
CA PRO A 514 -3.89 1.34 9.70
C PRO A 514 -4.69 1.88 10.90
N HIS A 515 -5.83 2.52 10.63
CA HIS A 515 -6.66 3.12 11.68
C HIS A 515 -7.88 2.22 11.92
N ILE A 516 -7.94 1.56 13.08
CA ILE A 516 -8.92 0.50 13.32
C ILE A 516 -10.15 0.97 14.10
N ASN A 517 -9.97 1.79 15.15
CA ASN A 517 -11.09 2.27 15.98
C ASN A 517 -10.79 3.63 16.61
N VAL A 518 -11.80 4.20 17.26
CA VAL A 518 -11.80 5.57 17.82
C VAL A 518 -10.74 5.81 18.91
N SER A 519 -10.33 4.77 19.65
CA SER A 519 -9.34 4.92 20.72
C SER A 519 -7.92 5.03 20.19
N ASN A 520 -7.67 4.69 18.92
CA ASN A 520 -6.40 4.93 18.23
C ASN A 520 -6.16 6.39 17.80
N ILE A 521 -7.06 7.30 18.19
CA ILE A 521 -6.89 8.74 17.96
C ILE A 521 -6.06 9.32 19.11
N GLY A 522 -4.90 9.88 18.74
CA GLY A 522 -4.06 10.65 19.65
C GLY A 522 -4.65 12.04 19.86
N ILE A 523 -4.85 12.44 21.12
CA ILE A 523 -5.34 13.76 21.52
C ILE A 523 -4.27 14.39 22.38
N GLN A 524 -3.52 15.32 21.81
CA GLN A 524 -2.27 15.82 22.35
C GLN A 524 -2.27 17.35 22.42
N VAL A 525 -1.28 17.88 23.14
CA VAL A 525 -1.03 19.33 23.19
C VAL A 525 0.40 19.56 22.74
N ASN A 526 0.59 20.48 21.80
CA ASN A 526 1.92 20.87 21.38
C ASN A 526 2.59 21.68 22.49
N LYS A 527 3.80 21.29 22.88
CA LYS A 527 4.58 21.91 23.94
C LYS A 527 5.99 22.19 23.48
N GLU A 528 6.39 23.45 23.51
CA GLU A 528 7.77 23.83 23.23
C GLU A 528 8.72 23.38 24.34
N VAL A 529 9.75 22.62 23.95
CA VAL A 529 10.83 22.19 24.84
C VAL A 529 12.14 22.83 24.39
N LYS A 530 12.75 23.60 25.30
CA LYS A 530 13.99 24.34 25.02
C LYS A 530 15.13 23.40 24.61
N ASP A 531 15.33 22.30 25.33
CA ASP A 531 16.43 21.39 25.07
C ASP A 531 16.28 20.66 23.73
N LEU A 532 15.04 20.33 23.31
CA LEU A 532 14.81 19.78 21.98
C LEU A 532 15.25 20.77 20.88
N LYS A 533 14.85 22.04 20.99
CA LYS A 533 15.30 23.10 20.08
C LYS A 533 16.81 23.35 20.13
N GLU A 534 17.45 23.09 21.28
CA GLU A 534 18.87 23.37 21.49
C GLU A 534 19.77 22.29 20.87
N TYR A 535 19.35 21.02 20.91
CA TYR A 535 20.19 19.86 20.54
C TYR A 535 19.74 19.09 19.30
N PHE A 536 18.58 19.39 18.70
CA PHE A 536 18.07 18.66 17.54
C PHE A 536 17.69 19.59 16.38
N ASN A 537 17.72 19.05 15.16
CA ASN A 537 17.15 19.72 14.00
C ASN A 537 15.64 19.44 13.92
N CYS A 538 14.85 20.26 14.62
CA CYS A 538 13.39 20.13 14.72
C CYS A 538 12.68 20.61 13.43
N THR A 539 12.82 19.86 12.34
CA THR A 539 12.11 20.18 11.09
C THR A 539 10.60 20.07 11.28
N PRO A 540 9.77 20.75 10.45
CA PRO A 540 8.31 20.66 10.54
C PRO A 540 7.75 19.25 10.30
N ASN A 541 8.58 18.31 9.84
CA ASN A 541 8.20 16.96 9.45
C ASN A 541 8.61 15.90 10.49
N ILE A 542 9.00 16.32 11.69
CA ILE A 542 9.32 15.45 12.83
C ILE A 542 8.42 15.82 14.00
N VAL A 543 7.92 14.82 14.71
CA VAL A 543 7.20 14.97 15.96
C VAL A 543 7.94 14.25 17.08
N PHE A 544 8.20 14.97 18.16
CA PHE A 544 8.78 14.42 19.38
C PHE A 544 7.65 14.00 20.32
N LEU A 545 7.60 12.72 20.67
CA LEU A 545 6.54 12.12 21.46
C LEU A 545 7.04 11.77 22.87
N ASN A 546 6.16 11.94 23.86
CA ASN A 546 6.36 11.35 25.17
C ASN A 546 5.82 9.92 25.22
N SER A 547 6.71 8.95 25.41
CA SER A 547 6.40 7.54 25.65
C SER A 547 6.77 7.07 27.06
N ILE A 548 7.03 8.02 27.97
CA ILE A 548 7.26 7.76 29.40
C ILE A 548 5.97 8.01 30.18
N ASP A 549 5.55 7.02 30.97
CA ASP A 549 4.35 7.05 31.82
C ASP A 549 3.05 7.42 31.07
N TYR A 550 2.99 7.18 29.76
CA TYR A 550 1.87 7.53 28.91
C TYR A 550 1.74 6.58 27.70
N PRO A 551 0.54 6.01 27.43
CA PRO A 551 0.37 4.91 26.46
C PRO A 551 0.28 5.37 25.00
N ILE A 552 1.20 6.22 24.54
CA ILE A 552 1.14 6.74 23.17
C ILE A 552 1.41 5.65 22.13
N LEU A 553 2.33 4.73 22.41
CA LEU A 553 2.70 3.66 21.48
C LEU A 553 1.52 2.73 21.23
N SER A 554 0.86 2.31 22.30
CA SER A 554 -0.38 1.51 22.24
C SER A 554 -1.56 2.28 21.62
N THR A 555 -1.66 3.60 21.86
CA THR A 555 -2.66 4.46 21.18
C THR A 555 -2.47 4.41 19.67
N TYR A 556 -1.25 4.58 19.19
CA TYR A 556 -0.90 4.49 17.77
C TYR A 556 -0.64 3.07 17.27
N GLN A 557 -1.40 2.08 17.77
CA GLN A 557 -1.39 0.71 17.27
C GLN A 557 -0.07 -0.05 17.40
N GLY A 558 0.69 0.18 18.47
CA GLY A 558 1.99 -0.47 18.68
C GLY A 558 3.09 0.25 17.90
N GLU A 559 3.11 1.59 18.02
CA GLU A 559 4.12 2.42 17.40
C GLU A 559 5.53 2.14 17.91
N ASP A 560 6.51 2.19 17.02
CA ASP A 560 7.94 2.21 17.34
C ASP A 560 8.58 3.46 16.70
N PHE A 561 9.90 3.63 16.88
CA PHE A 561 10.62 4.81 16.41
C PHE A 561 11.56 4.46 15.24
N ASP A 562 11.18 3.47 14.42
CA ASP A 562 11.99 2.96 13.30
C ASP A 562 11.72 3.62 11.93
N ILE A 563 11.18 4.86 11.97
CA ILE A 563 10.65 5.74 10.90
C ILE A 563 9.12 5.78 10.77
N ASP A 564 8.40 5.29 11.78
CA ASP A 564 6.97 5.47 11.85
C ASP A 564 6.57 6.95 11.80
N SER A 565 5.37 7.23 11.30
CA SER A 565 4.90 8.60 11.13
C SER A 565 3.41 8.75 11.46
N ASN A 566 3.06 9.89 12.01
CA ASN A 566 1.69 10.23 12.40
C ASN A 566 1.19 11.39 11.54
N LEU A 567 -0.04 11.27 11.03
CA LEU A 567 -0.75 12.39 10.42
C LEU A 567 -1.23 13.33 11.53
N LEU A 568 -0.67 14.54 11.60
CA LEU A 568 -0.99 15.51 12.65
C LEU A 568 -1.81 16.67 12.09
N THR A 569 -2.83 17.10 12.82
CA THR A 569 -3.67 18.25 12.43
C THR A 569 -4.13 19.05 13.64
N LYS A 570 -4.24 20.37 13.45
CA LYS A 570 -4.92 21.30 14.36
C LYS A 570 -6.28 21.77 13.82
N ASN A 571 -6.84 21.08 12.82
CA ASN A 571 -8.12 21.46 12.24
C ASN A 571 -9.20 21.48 13.33
N LYS A 572 -9.79 22.67 13.55
CA LYS A 572 -10.72 22.92 14.66
C LYS A 572 -11.92 21.96 14.67
N ILE A 573 -12.48 21.62 13.51
CA ILE A 573 -13.65 20.72 13.44
C ILE A 573 -13.26 19.33 13.96
N ILE A 574 -12.07 18.85 13.60
CA ILE A 574 -11.53 17.56 14.03
C ILE A 574 -11.18 17.60 15.51
N VAL A 575 -10.48 18.63 15.97
CA VAL A 575 -10.13 18.83 17.38
C VAL A 575 -11.37 18.81 18.26
N ASP A 576 -12.39 19.62 17.91
CA ASP A 576 -13.62 19.73 18.69
C ASP A 576 -14.37 18.39 18.74
N ALA A 577 -14.42 17.63 17.62
CA ALA A 577 -15.04 16.31 17.59
C ALA A 577 -14.27 15.29 18.45
N CYS A 578 -12.94 15.24 18.35
CA CYS A 578 -12.12 14.28 19.07
C CYS A 578 -12.08 14.54 20.58
N LYS A 579 -12.21 15.78 21.03
CA LYS A 579 -12.32 16.12 22.46
C LYS A 579 -13.58 15.54 23.13
N MET A 580 -14.59 15.13 22.35
CA MET A 580 -15.81 14.49 22.85
C MET A 580 -15.68 12.97 23.02
N ILE A 581 -14.51 12.37 22.72
CA ILE A 581 -14.29 10.93 22.85
C ILE A 581 -14.28 10.54 24.33
N ASP A 582 -15.19 9.64 24.68
CA ASP A 582 -15.20 8.98 25.99
C ASP A 582 -14.15 7.86 26.02
N LYS A 583 -12.99 8.17 26.61
CA LYS A 583 -11.85 7.23 26.74
C LYS A 583 -12.12 6.11 27.76
N GLU A 584 -13.09 6.26 28.67
CA GLU A 584 -13.48 5.19 29.59
C GLU A 584 -14.34 4.14 28.88
N ALA A 585 -15.28 4.58 28.04
CA ALA A 585 -16.08 3.70 27.19
C ALA A 585 -15.29 3.11 26.01
N THR A 586 -14.15 3.73 25.65
CA THR A 586 -13.30 3.31 24.52
C THR A 586 -11.85 3.09 24.97
N PRO A 587 -11.59 2.10 25.84
CA PRO A 587 -10.26 1.84 26.39
C PRO A 587 -9.28 1.35 25.31
N ILE A 588 -8.03 1.84 25.35
CA ILE A 588 -7.00 1.59 24.31
C ILE A 588 -6.81 0.08 24.08
N PRO A 589 -6.93 -0.42 22.84
CA PRO A 589 -6.66 -1.80 22.48
C PRO A 589 -5.20 -2.14 22.70
N ILE A 590 -4.95 -3.31 23.27
CA ILE A 590 -3.59 -3.82 23.39
C ILE A 590 -3.49 -5.31 23.04
N ASN A 591 -2.48 -5.61 22.24
CA ASN A 591 -2.16 -6.96 21.83
C ASN A 591 -1.31 -7.67 22.90
N LYS A 592 -1.90 -8.66 23.56
CA LYS A 592 -1.23 -9.58 24.49
C LYS A 592 -1.17 -11.01 23.93
N ILE A 593 -1.25 -11.17 22.61
CA ILE A 593 -1.09 -12.47 21.94
C ILE A 593 0.40 -12.81 21.91
N GLU A 594 0.78 -13.86 22.63
CA GLU A 594 2.17 -14.28 22.74
C GLU A 594 2.73 -14.85 21.43
N ASN A 595 3.96 -14.46 21.11
CA ASN A 595 4.80 -15.19 20.16
C ASN A 595 5.41 -16.40 20.88
N THR A 596 4.81 -17.57 20.70
CA THR A 596 5.22 -18.77 21.44
C THR A 596 6.48 -19.46 20.89
N GLY A 597 7.08 -18.94 19.81
CA GLY A 597 8.25 -19.57 19.15
C GLY A 597 7.99 -21.01 18.68
N SER A 598 6.72 -21.43 18.58
CA SER A 598 6.34 -22.84 18.48
C SER A 598 6.63 -23.50 17.13
N ASN A 599 7.04 -22.72 16.11
CA ASN A 599 7.61 -23.26 14.86
C ASN A 599 9.08 -22.89 14.68
N ASN A 600 9.81 -22.61 15.76
CA ASN A 600 11.27 -22.69 15.66
C ASN A 600 11.61 -24.05 15.08
N ALA A 601 12.37 -24.03 14.00
CA ALA A 601 12.63 -25.19 13.19
C ALA A 601 13.99 -25.06 12.51
N GLU A 602 14.56 -26.20 12.13
CA GLU A 602 15.73 -26.24 11.27
C GLU A 602 15.48 -25.47 9.96
N LEU A 603 16.47 -24.64 9.58
CA LEU A 603 16.42 -23.77 8.41
C LEU A 603 16.55 -24.56 7.10
N THR A 604 15.50 -25.26 6.73
CA THR A 604 15.40 -26.09 5.51
C THR A 604 14.42 -25.49 4.49
N GLY A 605 14.58 -25.85 3.21
CA GLY A 605 13.66 -25.42 2.15
C GLY A 605 12.18 -25.71 2.46
N GLN A 606 11.87 -26.89 3.00
CA GLN A 606 10.52 -27.28 3.39
C GLN A 606 9.94 -26.37 4.49
N LYS A 607 10.71 -26.11 5.55
CA LYS A 607 10.27 -25.28 6.68
C LYS A 607 10.13 -23.81 6.28
N MET A 608 11.05 -23.29 5.46
CA MET A 608 10.93 -21.96 4.86
C MET A 608 9.66 -21.82 4.01
N SER A 609 9.33 -22.84 3.21
CA SER A 609 8.11 -22.86 2.39
C SER A 609 6.83 -22.84 3.25
N ASP A 610 6.80 -23.64 4.32
CA ASP A 610 5.67 -23.71 5.26
C ASP A 610 5.39 -22.36 5.91
N ILE A 611 6.44 -21.71 6.43
CA ILE A 611 6.34 -20.41 7.12
C ILE A 611 5.93 -19.32 6.14
N ASP A 612 6.61 -19.20 5.01
CA ASP A 612 6.25 -18.18 4.01
C ASP A 612 4.83 -18.41 3.49
N HIS A 613 4.35 -19.66 3.40
CA HIS A 613 2.98 -19.93 2.96
C HIS A 613 1.96 -19.39 3.94
N LYS A 614 2.20 -19.56 5.24
CA LYS A 614 1.39 -18.95 6.30
C LYS A 614 1.44 -17.41 6.20
N ILE A 615 2.62 -16.82 6.03
CA ILE A 615 2.81 -15.37 5.90
C ILE A 615 2.06 -14.80 4.68
N SER A 616 2.14 -15.47 3.53
CA SER A 616 1.52 -15.00 2.27
C SER A 616 -0.01 -14.99 2.26
N LYS A 617 -0.66 -15.61 3.26
CA LYS A 617 -2.11 -15.49 3.46
C LYS A 617 -2.41 -14.15 4.13
N ASN A 618 -2.38 -13.05 3.40
CA ASN A 618 -2.59 -11.71 3.95
C ASN A 618 -4.07 -11.43 4.27
N TYR A 619 -4.41 -11.19 5.55
CA TYR A 619 -5.76 -10.84 5.99
C TYR A 619 -5.91 -9.39 6.47
N ILE A 620 -4.88 -8.54 6.39
CA ILE A 620 -4.89 -7.14 6.86
C ILE A 620 -6.12 -6.39 6.32
N GLY A 621 -6.31 -6.39 5.01
CA GLY A 621 -7.46 -5.71 4.39
C GLY A 621 -8.82 -6.31 4.80
N SER A 622 -8.89 -7.61 5.14
CA SER A 622 -10.13 -8.23 5.63
C SER A 622 -10.44 -7.82 7.07
N VAL A 623 -9.41 -7.70 7.91
CA VAL A 623 -9.51 -7.21 9.30
C VAL A 623 -9.97 -5.76 9.32
N ILE A 624 -9.31 -4.88 8.57
CA ILE A 624 -9.65 -3.45 8.47
C ILE A 624 -11.07 -3.26 7.92
N ASN A 625 -11.44 -3.93 6.83
CA ASN A 625 -12.79 -3.77 6.29
C ASN A 625 -13.87 -4.21 7.28
N LEU A 626 -13.63 -5.29 8.03
CA LEU A 626 -14.57 -5.74 9.04
C LEU A 626 -14.64 -4.78 10.23
N SER A 627 -13.52 -4.19 10.66
CA SER A 627 -13.54 -3.20 11.75
C SER A 627 -14.36 -1.97 11.35
N GLN A 628 -14.21 -1.51 10.12
CA GLN A 628 -14.94 -0.35 9.60
C GLN A 628 -16.45 -0.63 9.48
N GLU A 629 -16.85 -1.84 9.08
CA GLU A 629 -18.27 -2.24 9.12
C GLU A 629 -18.84 -2.27 10.55
N ILE A 630 -18.07 -2.74 11.53
CA ILE A 630 -18.50 -2.80 12.94
C ILE A 630 -18.54 -1.40 13.56
N ASN A 631 -17.55 -0.53 13.29
CA ASN A 631 -17.56 0.87 13.72
C ASN A 631 -18.79 1.60 13.17
N SER A 632 -19.17 1.36 11.91
CA SER A 632 -20.37 1.95 11.34
C SER A 632 -21.65 1.49 12.03
N LEU A 633 -21.76 0.19 12.39
CA LEU A 633 -22.88 -0.30 13.18
C LEU A 633 -22.90 0.33 14.58
N TYR A 634 -21.74 0.39 15.26
CA TYR A 634 -21.58 1.03 16.56
C TYR A 634 -22.06 2.48 16.51
N ASN A 635 -21.58 3.26 15.53
CA ASN A 635 -21.94 4.66 15.36
C ASN A 635 -23.44 4.82 15.08
N HIS A 636 -24.00 4.06 14.15
CA HIS A 636 -25.42 4.13 13.81
C HIS A 636 -26.31 3.89 15.04
N LEU A 637 -26.02 2.85 15.82
CA LEU A 637 -26.77 2.54 17.03
C LEU A 637 -26.58 3.62 18.11
N LYS A 638 -25.35 4.15 18.25
CA LYS A 638 -25.02 5.21 19.21
C LYS A 638 -25.74 6.53 18.89
N TYR A 639 -25.68 7.01 17.64
CA TYR A 639 -26.32 8.26 17.24
C TYR A 639 -27.85 8.19 17.32
N ASN A 640 -28.43 7.02 17.00
CA ASN A 640 -29.89 6.82 17.06
C ASN A 640 -30.40 6.39 18.44
N LYS A 641 -29.50 6.11 19.41
CA LYS A 641 -29.85 5.59 20.75
C LYS A 641 -30.65 4.28 20.67
N GLU A 642 -30.26 3.41 19.75
CA GLU A 642 -30.93 2.13 19.45
C GLU A 642 -30.26 0.92 20.13
N ALA A 643 -29.24 1.14 20.97
CA ALA A 643 -28.53 0.09 21.68
C ALA A 643 -28.22 0.51 23.12
N THR A 644 -28.08 -0.47 24.01
CA THR A 644 -27.60 -0.27 25.37
C THR A 644 -26.09 -0.02 25.39
N GLU A 645 -25.58 0.50 26.51
CA GLU A 645 -24.13 0.64 26.71
C GLU A 645 -23.40 -0.71 26.62
N GLU A 646 -24.02 -1.79 27.10
CA GLU A 646 -23.48 -3.15 27.03
C GLU A 646 -23.37 -3.64 25.58
N GLU A 647 -24.41 -3.45 24.76
CA GLU A 647 -24.39 -3.80 23.34
C GLU A 647 -23.36 -2.99 22.55
N LEU A 648 -23.24 -1.69 22.84
CA LEU A 648 -22.22 -0.83 22.24
C LEU A 648 -20.82 -1.27 22.66
N TYR A 649 -20.64 -1.62 23.93
CA TYR A 649 -19.37 -2.13 24.46
C TYR A 649 -18.97 -3.46 23.83
N GLU A 650 -19.92 -4.38 23.59
CA GLU A 650 -19.63 -5.63 22.86
C GLU A 650 -19.13 -5.36 21.44
N LEU A 651 -19.74 -4.40 20.72
CA LEU A 651 -19.28 -3.99 19.40
C LEU A 651 -17.88 -3.37 19.46
N TYR A 652 -17.63 -2.53 20.45
CA TYR A 652 -16.30 -1.96 20.69
C TYR A 652 -15.25 -3.05 20.96
N GLN A 653 -15.56 -4.05 21.79
CA GLN A 653 -14.64 -5.16 22.05
C GLN A 653 -14.31 -5.96 20.80
N LYS A 654 -15.26 -6.09 19.84
CA LYS A 654 -14.96 -6.69 18.53
C LYS A 654 -13.96 -5.85 17.73
N THR A 655 -14.06 -4.51 17.74
CA THR A 655 -13.11 -3.65 17.02
C THR A 655 -11.75 -3.61 17.70
N SER A 656 -11.69 -3.62 19.03
CA SER A 656 -10.44 -3.79 19.80
C SER A 656 -9.73 -5.12 19.47
N ARG A 657 -10.48 -6.22 19.41
CA ARG A 657 -9.94 -7.52 18.98
C ARG A 657 -9.38 -7.48 17.57
N LEU A 658 -10.08 -6.82 16.63
CA LEU A 658 -9.60 -6.63 15.27
C LEU A 658 -8.35 -5.76 15.22
N SER A 659 -8.19 -4.79 16.12
CA SER A 659 -6.96 -3.99 16.26
C SER A 659 -5.77 -4.88 16.57
N SER A 660 -5.89 -5.74 17.60
CA SER A 660 -4.83 -6.69 17.98
C SER A 660 -4.54 -7.73 16.88
N MET A 661 -5.58 -8.19 16.17
CA MET A 661 -5.41 -9.07 15.01
C MET A 661 -4.65 -8.40 13.86
N SER A 662 -4.86 -7.10 13.65
CA SER A 662 -4.16 -6.35 12.59
C SER A 662 -2.66 -6.24 12.87
N GLN A 663 -2.29 -5.97 14.13
CA GLN A 663 -0.88 -5.97 14.56
C GLN A 663 -0.23 -7.33 14.32
N CYS A 664 -0.89 -8.43 14.72
CA CYS A 664 -0.39 -9.79 14.47
C CYS A 664 -0.20 -10.08 12.97
N GLU A 665 -1.15 -9.64 12.12
CA GLU A 665 -1.09 -9.86 10.68
C GLU A 665 0.03 -9.06 9.98
N ILE A 666 0.40 -7.90 10.51
CA ILE A 666 1.54 -7.09 10.05
C ILE A 666 2.85 -7.77 10.47
N ASP A 667 2.93 -8.14 11.75
CA ASP A 667 4.14 -8.67 12.38
C ASP A 667 4.46 -10.10 12.00
N LYS A 668 3.52 -10.89 11.48
CA LYS A 668 3.76 -12.31 11.15
C LYS A 668 4.90 -12.56 10.15
N ALA A 669 5.33 -11.54 9.42
CA ALA A 669 6.49 -11.63 8.53
C ALA A 669 7.83 -11.70 9.29
N LYS A 670 7.84 -11.25 10.55
CA LYS A 670 9.00 -11.14 11.45
C LYS A 670 8.81 -11.95 12.76
N LYS A 671 7.57 -12.21 13.16
CA LYS A 671 7.16 -12.92 14.38
C LYS A 671 6.23 -14.09 14.01
N GLN A 672 6.00 -15.04 14.91
CA GLN A 672 5.18 -16.21 14.61
C GLN A 672 3.97 -16.31 15.56
N PHE A 673 2.76 -16.33 14.98
CA PHE A 673 1.49 -16.42 15.74
C PHE A 673 0.73 -17.70 15.38
N GLU A 674 1.36 -18.86 15.51
CA GLU A 674 0.86 -20.12 14.94
C GLU A 674 -0.53 -20.53 15.41
N LYS A 675 -0.81 -20.34 16.70
CA LYS A 675 -2.07 -20.75 17.31
C LYS A 675 -3.23 -19.83 16.92
N LEU A 676 -2.96 -18.66 16.33
CA LEU A 676 -3.97 -17.71 15.91
C LEU A 676 -4.55 -18.10 14.54
N ASN A 677 -5.83 -18.48 14.53
CA ASN A 677 -6.57 -18.75 13.30
C ASN A 677 -7.39 -17.52 12.87
N VAL A 678 -6.74 -16.60 12.16
CA VAL A 678 -7.37 -15.34 11.69
C VAL A 678 -8.67 -15.56 10.92
N PRO A 679 -8.78 -16.50 9.95
CA PRO A 679 -10.05 -16.78 9.29
C PRO A 679 -11.20 -17.15 10.23
N LYS A 680 -10.92 -18.01 11.23
CA LYS A 680 -11.94 -18.44 12.19
C LYS A 680 -12.37 -17.28 13.09
N GLU A 681 -11.44 -16.44 13.52
CA GLU A 681 -11.73 -15.25 14.31
C GLU A 681 -12.53 -14.20 13.52
N LEU A 682 -12.22 -13.99 12.24
CA LEU A 682 -13.02 -13.14 11.36
C LEU A 682 -14.47 -13.64 11.22
N GLU A 683 -14.69 -14.96 11.11
CA GLU A 683 -16.04 -15.52 11.08
C GLU A 683 -16.80 -15.32 12.40
N ARG A 684 -16.10 -15.37 13.53
CA ARG A 684 -16.69 -15.06 14.84
C ARG A 684 -17.08 -13.60 14.94
N MET A 685 -16.23 -12.68 14.47
CA MET A 685 -16.51 -11.24 14.55
C MET A 685 -17.67 -10.82 13.65
N LYS A 686 -17.95 -11.59 12.60
CA LYS A 686 -19.13 -11.39 11.73
C LYS A 686 -20.46 -11.79 12.37
N LYS A 687 -20.46 -12.56 13.47
CA LYS A 687 -21.70 -12.98 14.15
C LYS A 687 -22.43 -11.74 14.70
N GLY A 688 -23.73 -11.69 14.47
CA GLY A 688 -24.61 -10.57 14.85
C GLY A 688 -24.72 -9.47 13.78
N LEU A 689 -23.90 -9.48 12.73
CA LEU A 689 -24.04 -8.52 11.63
C LEU A 689 -25.19 -8.92 10.69
N LYS A 690 -26.00 -7.94 10.28
CA LYS A 690 -27.20 -8.15 9.46
C LYS A 690 -26.85 -8.68 8.05
N LEU A 691 -27.63 -9.62 7.55
CA LEU A 691 -27.58 -10.12 6.17
C LEU A 691 -28.74 -9.53 5.34
N VAL A 692 -28.65 -9.64 4.01
CA VAL A 692 -29.67 -9.09 3.11
C VAL A 692 -31.05 -9.72 3.36
N ASP A 693 -31.16 -11.05 3.29
CA ASP A 693 -32.40 -11.76 3.62
C ASP A 693 -32.30 -12.37 5.05
N ASN A 694 -31.99 -11.51 6.02
CA ASN A 694 -31.52 -11.85 7.37
C ASN A 694 -32.30 -12.98 8.06
N GLU A 695 -33.60 -12.77 8.27
CA GLU A 695 -34.46 -13.68 9.05
C GLU A 695 -34.49 -15.09 8.45
N LYS A 696 -34.75 -15.18 7.14
CA LYS A 696 -34.80 -16.46 6.43
C LYS A 696 -33.46 -17.17 6.41
N VAL A 697 -32.38 -16.43 6.17
CA VAL A 697 -31.03 -17.01 6.16
C VAL A 697 -30.64 -17.54 7.54
N ILE A 698 -30.94 -16.80 8.62
CA ILE A 698 -30.66 -17.23 10.00
C ILE A 698 -31.51 -18.46 10.35
N GLN A 699 -32.81 -18.43 10.03
CA GLN A 699 -33.71 -19.55 10.26
C GLN A 699 -33.17 -20.84 9.62
N ILE A 700 -32.87 -20.80 8.32
CA ILE A 700 -32.37 -21.97 7.58
C ILE A 700 -31.01 -22.44 8.11
N LYS A 701 -30.10 -21.50 8.47
CA LYS A 701 -28.81 -21.87 9.07
C LYS A 701 -28.98 -22.55 10.43
N SER A 702 -29.92 -22.11 11.25
CA SER A 702 -30.26 -22.75 12.52
C SER A 702 -30.77 -24.17 12.30
N GLU A 703 -31.69 -24.35 11.35
CA GLU A 703 -32.22 -25.67 10.99
C GLU A 703 -31.11 -26.61 10.49
N ILE A 704 -30.17 -26.11 9.67
CA ILE A 704 -28.99 -26.88 9.23
C ILE A 704 -28.12 -27.30 10.42
N GLU A 705 -27.91 -26.42 11.39
CA GLU A 705 -27.07 -26.73 12.54
C GLU A 705 -27.71 -27.79 13.45
N THR A 706 -29.03 -27.72 13.66
CA THR A 706 -29.80 -28.78 14.32
C THR A 706 -29.64 -30.11 13.58
N LEU A 707 -29.77 -30.11 12.26
CA LEU A 707 -29.58 -31.34 11.46
C LEU A 707 -28.15 -31.89 11.52
N LYS A 708 -27.13 -31.03 11.64
CA LYS A 708 -25.74 -31.50 11.84
C LYS A 708 -25.56 -32.13 13.21
N GLN A 709 -26.21 -31.59 14.25
CA GLN A 709 -26.21 -32.22 15.57
C GLN A 709 -26.90 -33.59 15.50
N GLU A 710 -28.06 -33.70 14.83
CA GLU A 710 -28.71 -34.99 14.54
C GLU A 710 -27.76 -35.95 13.81
N LEU A 711 -27.00 -35.47 12.82
CA LEU A 711 -26.05 -36.28 12.06
C LEU A 711 -24.93 -36.88 12.93
N THR A 712 -24.50 -36.19 13.99
CA THR A 712 -23.44 -36.70 14.88
C THR A 712 -23.87 -37.91 15.72
N ILE A 713 -25.18 -38.08 15.94
CA ILE A 713 -25.76 -39.16 16.74
C ILE A 713 -26.45 -40.25 15.88
N ALA A 714 -26.69 -39.98 14.59
CA ALA A 714 -27.32 -40.90 13.64
C ALA A 714 -26.50 -42.19 13.40
N LYS A 715 -27.18 -43.32 13.18
CA LYS A 715 -26.55 -44.63 12.91
C LYS A 715 -27.18 -45.34 11.70
N GLY A 716 -26.35 -46.08 10.96
CA GLY A 716 -26.82 -46.87 9.82
C GLY A 716 -27.47 -46.01 8.73
N ASN A 717 -28.65 -46.42 8.26
CA ASN A 717 -29.35 -45.77 7.15
C ASN A 717 -29.86 -44.35 7.47
N GLU A 718 -29.98 -43.97 8.75
CA GLU A 718 -30.37 -42.61 9.15
C GLU A 718 -29.36 -41.55 8.70
N ILE A 719 -28.07 -41.92 8.58
CA ILE A 719 -27.00 -41.00 8.17
C ILE A 719 -27.28 -40.40 6.80
N ASP A 720 -27.71 -41.22 5.84
CA ASP A 720 -27.96 -40.77 4.46
C ASP A 720 -29.24 -39.95 4.36
N GLU A 721 -30.24 -40.25 5.19
CA GLU A 721 -31.47 -39.45 5.29
C GLU A 721 -31.19 -38.06 5.87
N VAL A 722 -30.43 -37.96 6.97
CA VAL A 722 -30.04 -36.67 7.55
C VAL A 722 -29.17 -35.86 6.57
N LYS A 723 -28.22 -36.49 5.87
CA LYS A 723 -27.44 -35.83 4.81
C LYS A 723 -28.33 -35.30 3.68
N SER A 724 -29.35 -36.05 3.27
CA SER A 724 -30.31 -35.62 2.26
C SER A 724 -31.11 -34.39 2.73
N ARG A 725 -31.63 -34.41 3.96
CA ARG A 725 -32.32 -33.25 4.58
C ARG A 725 -31.42 -32.01 4.66
N ILE A 726 -30.16 -32.20 5.05
CA ILE A 726 -29.14 -31.13 5.05
C ILE A 726 -28.96 -30.58 3.63
N SER A 727 -28.83 -31.44 2.63
CA SER A 727 -28.67 -31.03 1.23
C SER A 727 -29.87 -30.22 0.73
N VAL A 728 -31.10 -30.64 1.05
CA VAL A 728 -32.32 -29.90 0.72
C VAL A 728 -32.30 -28.51 1.34
N LYS A 729 -31.89 -28.37 2.61
CA LYS A 729 -31.77 -27.08 3.28
C LYS A 729 -30.67 -26.20 2.69
N TYR A 730 -29.57 -26.77 2.22
CA TYR A 730 -28.57 -26.01 1.47
C TYR A 730 -29.10 -25.52 0.11
N GLU A 731 -29.91 -26.31 -0.60
CA GLU A 731 -30.58 -25.84 -1.83
C GLU A 731 -31.64 -24.77 -1.54
N GLU A 732 -32.34 -24.85 -0.41
CA GLU A 732 -33.24 -23.80 0.06
C GLU A 732 -32.48 -22.51 0.35
N LEU A 733 -31.35 -22.59 1.07
CA LEU A 733 -30.51 -21.46 1.42
C LEU A 733 -30.00 -20.68 0.19
N LYS A 734 -29.68 -21.37 -0.91
CA LYS A 734 -29.20 -20.74 -2.16
C LYS A 734 -30.22 -19.79 -2.80
N LYS A 735 -31.51 -19.92 -2.47
CA LYS A 735 -32.56 -19.02 -2.99
C LYS A 735 -32.56 -17.65 -2.31
N TYR A 736 -31.89 -17.53 -1.16
CA TYR A 736 -31.85 -16.32 -0.36
C TYR A 736 -30.47 -15.67 -0.43
N ASP A 737 -30.46 -14.35 -0.34
CA ASP A 737 -29.26 -13.56 -0.34
C ASP A 737 -28.62 -13.52 1.06
N SER A 738 -27.59 -14.32 1.22
CA SER A 738 -26.81 -14.44 2.46
C SER A 738 -25.63 -13.46 2.53
N ARG A 739 -25.53 -12.49 1.61
CA ARG A 739 -24.51 -11.45 1.67
C ARG A 739 -24.77 -10.56 2.89
N ARG A 740 -23.68 -10.10 3.50
CA ARG A 740 -23.72 -9.20 4.64
C ARG A 740 -24.06 -7.78 4.18
N ILE A 741 -24.92 -7.12 4.92
CA ILE A 741 -25.23 -5.70 4.73
C ILE A 741 -24.00 -4.86 5.09
N LYS A 742 -23.75 -3.82 4.30
CA LYS A 742 -22.66 -2.88 4.47
C LYS A 742 -23.20 -1.45 4.51
N PRO A 743 -22.48 -0.53 5.18
CA PRO A 743 -22.76 0.92 5.09
C PRO A 743 -22.71 1.42 3.64
N TYR A 744 -23.38 2.52 3.33
CA TYR A 744 -23.53 3.01 1.97
C TYR A 744 -22.19 3.40 1.33
N PHE A 745 -21.29 3.99 2.10
CA PHE A 745 -19.96 4.40 1.63
C PHE A 745 -19.10 3.23 1.11
N PHE A 746 -19.37 1.99 1.52
CA PHE A 746 -18.70 0.79 0.98
C PHE A 746 -18.94 0.57 -0.53
N LYS A 747 -19.91 1.29 -1.12
CA LYS A 747 -20.09 1.37 -2.57
C LYS A 747 -18.88 2.02 -3.26
N PHE A 748 -18.26 3.01 -2.61
CA PHE A 748 -17.22 3.87 -3.19
C PHE A 748 -15.79 3.47 -2.75
N ILE A 749 -15.66 2.78 -1.62
CA ILE A 749 -14.38 2.25 -1.13
C ILE A 749 -14.12 0.79 -1.56
N GLY A 750 -12.84 0.41 -1.60
CA GLY A 750 -12.40 -0.95 -1.88
C GLY A 750 -11.02 -1.01 -2.55
N ASP A 751 -10.19 -1.91 -2.04
CA ASP A 751 -8.90 -2.29 -2.63
C ASP A 751 -9.08 -3.12 -3.92
N ASN A 752 -7.97 -3.43 -4.59
CA ASN A 752 -8.00 -4.23 -5.81
C ASN A 752 -8.56 -5.64 -5.58
N ALA A 753 -8.26 -6.26 -4.43
CA ALA A 753 -8.73 -7.60 -4.10
C ALA A 753 -10.25 -7.64 -3.89
N SER A 754 -10.81 -6.74 -3.08
CA SER A 754 -12.26 -6.60 -2.85
C SER A 754 -13.01 -6.23 -4.13
N LYS A 755 -12.47 -5.32 -4.95
CA LYS A 755 -13.03 -5.00 -6.27
C LYS A 755 -13.05 -6.23 -7.19
N LYS A 756 -11.98 -7.04 -7.20
CA LYS A 756 -11.91 -8.29 -7.98
C LYS A 756 -12.92 -9.32 -7.47
N GLN A 757 -13.02 -9.48 -6.16
CA GLN A 757 -14.00 -10.37 -5.53
C GLN A 757 -15.44 -9.93 -5.86
N ARG A 758 -15.76 -8.64 -5.70
CA ARG A 758 -17.07 -8.06 -6.06
C ARG A 758 -17.41 -8.36 -7.53
N LYS A 759 -16.48 -8.12 -8.44
CA LYS A 759 -16.66 -8.45 -9.88
C LYS A 759 -16.90 -9.95 -10.11
N ALA A 760 -16.16 -10.83 -9.44
CA ALA A 760 -16.35 -12.27 -9.57
C ALA A 760 -17.74 -12.71 -9.08
N THR A 761 -18.18 -12.19 -7.93
CA THR A 761 -19.52 -12.44 -7.38
C THR A 761 -20.61 -11.92 -8.33
N ASN A 762 -20.47 -10.69 -8.84
CA ASN A 762 -21.43 -10.10 -9.78
C ASN A 762 -21.49 -10.92 -11.08
N LYS A 763 -20.33 -11.33 -11.63
CA LYS A 763 -20.27 -12.17 -12.83
C LYS A 763 -20.94 -13.52 -12.63
N LYS A 764 -20.79 -14.14 -11.45
CA LYS A 764 -21.45 -15.39 -11.10
C LYS A 764 -22.97 -15.21 -11.05
N HIS A 765 -23.46 -14.23 -10.29
CA HIS A 765 -24.89 -13.94 -10.20
C HIS A 765 -25.50 -13.64 -11.57
N ARG A 766 -24.81 -12.83 -12.39
CA ARG A 766 -25.26 -12.54 -13.75
C ARG A 766 -25.37 -13.80 -14.61
N LYS A 767 -24.38 -14.71 -14.51
CA LYS A 767 -24.43 -15.99 -15.21
C LYS A 767 -25.65 -16.82 -14.76
N ASP A 768 -25.90 -16.89 -13.45
CA ASP A 768 -27.02 -17.64 -12.90
C ASP A 768 -28.38 -17.04 -13.34
N LEU A 769 -28.48 -15.72 -13.44
CA LEU A 769 -29.66 -15.01 -13.98
C LEU A 769 -29.88 -15.24 -15.47
N ASP A 770 -28.82 -15.21 -16.28
CA ASP A 770 -28.90 -15.31 -17.75
C ASP A 770 -29.12 -16.76 -18.22
N GLN A 771 -28.66 -17.75 -17.45
CA GLN A 771 -28.67 -19.17 -17.82
C GLN A 771 -30.07 -19.69 -18.25
N PRO A 772 -31.19 -19.41 -17.54
CA PRO A 772 -32.50 -19.90 -17.95
C PRO A 772 -32.98 -19.29 -19.28
N ILE A 773 -32.69 -18.01 -19.52
CA ILE A 773 -33.05 -17.32 -20.77
C ILE A 773 -32.24 -17.89 -21.93
N ILE A 774 -30.94 -18.13 -21.72
CA ILE A 774 -30.05 -18.73 -22.72
C ILE A 774 -30.54 -20.14 -23.09
N LEU A 775 -30.85 -20.99 -22.10
CA LEU A 775 -31.35 -22.34 -22.35
C LEU A 775 -32.68 -22.34 -23.12
N LYS A 776 -33.60 -21.44 -22.76
CA LYS A 776 -34.86 -21.28 -23.47
C LYS A 776 -34.65 -20.79 -24.90
N TYR A 777 -33.82 -19.78 -25.11
CA TYR A 777 -33.49 -19.27 -26.45
C TYR A 777 -32.86 -20.35 -27.34
N CYS A 778 -31.94 -21.15 -26.79
CA CYS A 778 -31.33 -22.28 -27.51
C CYS A 778 -32.38 -23.31 -27.92
N ALA A 779 -33.27 -23.69 -26.99
CA ALA A 779 -34.37 -24.62 -27.26
C ALA A 779 -35.34 -24.09 -28.34
N ASP A 780 -35.73 -22.82 -28.23
CA ASP A 780 -36.68 -22.17 -29.16
C ASP A 780 -36.11 -22.03 -30.58
N ASN A 781 -34.78 -22.00 -30.74
CA ASN A 781 -34.10 -21.82 -32.03
C ASN A 781 -33.36 -23.09 -32.52
N GLY A 782 -33.43 -24.20 -31.79
CA GLY A 782 -32.74 -25.45 -32.14
C GLY A 782 -31.21 -25.33 -32.18
N ILE A 783 -30.62 -24.45 -31.36
CA ILE A 783 -29.17 -24.19 -31.32
C ILE A 783 -28.55 -24.96 -30.14
N ASP A 784 -27.44 -25.66 -30.34
CA ASP A 784 -26.65 -26.18 -29.22
C ASP A 784 -25.97 -25.01 -28.49
N ILE A 785 -26.01 -25.00 -27.16
CA ILE A 785 -25.41 -23.94 -26.34
C ILE A 785 -23.92 -23.70 -26.65
N LYS A 786 -23.20 -24.71 -27.15
CA LYS A 786 -21.79 -24.61 -27.57
C LYS A 786 -21.60 -23.76 -28.83
N ASP A 787 -22.61 -23.71 -29.69
CA ASP A 787 -22.58 -23.02 -30.99
C ASP A 787 -23.25 -21.63 -30.93
N LEU A 788 -23.64 -21.19 -29.73
CA LEU A 788 -24.35 -19.93 -29.51
C LEU A 788 -23.48 -18.70 -29.78
N ASP A 789 -23.90 -17.87 -30.74
CA ASP A 789 -23.38 -16.51 -30.90
C ASP A 789 -23.92 -15.59 -29.79
N LYS A 790 -23.04 -15.28 -28.83
CA LYS A 790 -23.36 -14.39 -27.69
C LYS A 790 -23.56 -12.93 -28.09
N GLU A 791 -23.16 -12.53 -29.30
CA GLU A 791 -23.36 -11.19 -29.84
C GLU A 791 -24.66 -11.04 -30.64
N ASN A 792 -25.45 -12.12 -30.76
CA ASN A 792 -26.72 -12.10 -31.44
C ASN A 792 -27.65 -11.01 -30.86
N LYS A 793 -28.14 -10.11 -31.72
CA LYS A 793 -28.91 -8.93 -31.31
C LYS A 793 -30.19 -9.27 -30.57
N ASP A 794 -30.85 -10.37 -30.89
CA ASP A 794 -32.13 -10.74 -30.27
C ASP A 794 -31.92 -11.41 -28.91
N LEU A 795 -30.90 -12.24 -28.77
CA LEU A 795 -30.45 -12.73 -27.47
C LEU A 795 -30.03 -11.56 -26.56
N VAL A 796 -29.22 -10.61 -27.07
CA VAL A 796 -28.79 -9.43 -26.31
C VAL A 796 -29.99 -8.60 -25.85
N LYS A 797 -31.06 -8.46 -26.65
CA LYS A 797 -32.29 -7.78 -26.22
C LYS A 797 -32.99 -8.53 -25.09
N LEU A 798 -33.08 -9.86 -25.15
CA LEU A 798 -33.70 -10.67 -24.10
C LEU A 798 -32.93 -10.55 -22.78
N LEU A 799 -31.61 -10.58 -22.83
CA LEU A 799 -30.76 -10.49 -21.64
C LEU A 799 -30.74 -9.10 -20.99
N LYS A 800 -31.12 -8.03 -21.71
CA LYS A 800 -31.23 -6.67 -21.13
C LYS A 800 -32.25 -6.58 -19.99
N VAL A 801 -33.26 -7.46 -19.95
CA VAL A 801 -34.23 -7.48 -18.85
C VAL A 801 -33.54 -7.78 -17.51
N ASN A 802 -32.46 -8.56 -17.52
CA ASN A 802 -31.68 -8.90 -16.33
C ASN A 802 -30.76 -7.75 -15.87
N ASP A 803 -30.55 -6.69 -16.66
CA ASP A 803 -29.69 -5.57 -16.26
C ASP A 803 -30.21 -4.85 -15.01
N LYS A 804 -31.53 -4.64 -14.95
CA LYS A 804 -32.18 -4.00 -13.79
C LYS A 804 -32.08 -4.87 -12.55
N ILE A 805 -32.39 -6.17 -12.68
CA ILE A 805 -32.33 -7.15 -11.59
C ILE A 805 -30.89 -7.25 -11.05
N GLN A 806 -29.91 -7.34 -11.94
CA GLN A 806 -28.50 -7.37 -11.56
C GLN A 806 -28.12 -6.12 -10.76
N LYS A 807 -28.53 -4.93 -11.23
CA LYS A 807 -28.22 -3.67 -10.55
C LYS A 807 -28.88 -3.59 -9.16
N GLU A 808 -30.18 -3.92 -9.07
CA GLU A 808 -30.90 -3.92 -7.79
C GLU A 808 -30.26 -4.91 -6.80
N TRP A 809 -29.87 -6.10 -7.27
CA TRP A 809 -29.13 -7.06 -6.46
C TRP A 809 -27.76 -6.54 -6.04
N GLU A 810 -27.00 -5.89 -6.93
CA GLU A 810 -25.71 -5.28 -6.58
C GLU A 810 -25.83 -4.19 -5.51
N GLU A 811 -26.92 -3.42 -5.53
CA GLU A 811 -27.18 -2.32 -4.59
C GLU A 811 -27.80 -2.79 -3.27
N LYS A 812 -28.53 -3.91 -3.23
CA LYS A 812 -29.25 -4.43 -2.05
C LYS A 812 -28.37 -4.69 -0.81
N ILE A 813 -27.05 -4.83 -0.98
CA ILE A 813 -26.12 -5.03 0.14
C ILE A 813 -25.72 -3.72 0.83
N TYR A 814 -25.95 -2.55 0.23
CA TYR A 814 -25.56 -1.27 0.81
C TYR A 814 -26.80 -0.58 1.39
N ILE A 815 -26.74 -0.22 2.66
CA ILE A 815 -27.79 0.56 3.33
C ILE A 815 -27.20 1.86 3.86
N LYS A 816 -28.03 2.89 3.93
CA LYS A 816 -27.68 4.12 4.64
C LYS A 816 -27.69 3.85 6.14
N MET A 817 -26.61 4.25 6.80
CA MET A 817 -26.44 4.23 8.24
C MET A 817 -26.06 5.63 8.72
N ASP A 818 -26.47 6.00 9.94
CA ASP A 818 -26.05 7.26 10.57
C ASP A 818 -24.61 7.15 11.03
N THR A 819 -23.70 7.51 10.13
CA THR A 819 -22.26 7.45 10.33
C THR A 819 -21.60 8.62 9.61
N PRO A 820 -20.44 9.10 10.09
CA PRO A 820 -19.73 10.20 9.46
C PRO A 820 -19.46 10.00 7.96
N MET A 821 -19.07 8.78 7.55
CA MET A 821 -18.80 8.48 6.15
C MET A 821 -20.07 8.42 5.29
N ASP A 822 -21.19 7.94 5.80
CA ASP A 822 -22.45 7.96 5.03
C ASP A 822 -23.00 9.38 4.91
N TRP A 823 -22.88 10.23 5.95
CA TRP A 823 -23.24 11.66 5.84
C TRP A 823 -22.36 12.39 4.82
N LEU A 824 -21.07 12.05 4.72
CA LEU A 824 -20.21 12.55 3.66
C LEU A 824 -20.74 12.18 2.27
N GLU A 825 -21.19 10.94 2.08
CA GLU A 825 -21.80 10.52 0.81
C GLU A 825 -23.08 11.30 0.50
N GLU A 826 -23.87 11.63 1.52
CA GLU A 826 -25.08 12.45 1.37
C GLU A 826 -24.76 13.88 0.94
N GLU A 827 -23.71 14.49 1.49
CA GLU A 827 -23.23 15.80 1.01
C GLU A 827 -22.72 15.71 -0.43
N MET A 828 -21.96 14.66 -0.75
CA MET A 828 -21.45 14.44 -2.10
C MET A 828 -22.55 14.10 -3.12
N ASP A 829 -23.70 13.58 -2.70
CA ASP A 829 -24.88 13.35 -3.54
C ASP A 829 -25.60 14.67 -3.90
N LYS A 830 -25.42 15.75 -3.11
CA LYS A 830 -25.99 17.09 -3.37
C LYS A 830 -25.23 17.87 -4.46
N VAL A 831 -24.04 17.41 -4.86
CA VAL A 831 -23.21 18.10 -5.84
C VAL A 831 -23.92 18.17 -7.21
N LYS A 832 -24.24 19.38 -7.66
CA LYS A 832 -25.01 19.61 -8.89
C LYS A 832 -24.24 19.25 -10.16
N ASN A 833 -24.97 18.93 -11.22
CA ASN A 833 -24.43 18.82 -12.57
C ASN A 833 -24.09 20.23 -13.09
N GLY A 834 -22.97 20.35 -13.83
CA GLY A 834 -22.59 21.60 -14.48
C GLY A 834 -23.58 22.04 -15.57
N LYS A 835 -23.49 23.31 -15.99
CA LYS A 835 -24.36 23.89 -17.01
C LYS A 835 -24.26 23.14 -18.35
N LYS A 836 -25.40 22.92 -19.01
CA LYS A 836 -25.44 22.31 -20.35
C LYS A 836 -25.00 23.33 -21.41
N ILE A 837 -23.88 23.06 -22.07
CA ILE A 837 -23.36 23.85 -23.20
C ILE A 837 -23.51 23.06 -24.49
N GLY A 838 -23.84 23.72 -25.61
CA GLY A 838 -23.94 23.11 -26.94
C GLY A 838 -22.62 22.46 -27.39
N THR A 839 -22.68 21.37 -28.16
CA THR A 839 -21.48 20.60 -28.57
C THR A 839 -21.05 20.92 -29.99
N THR A 840 -19.77 21.25 -30.17
CA THR A 840 -19.14 21.49 -31.48
C THR A 840 -18.32 20.28 -31.91
N GLN A 841 -18.32 19.94 -33.21
CA GLN A 841 -17.47 18.88 -33.74
C GLN A 841 -16.04 19.41 -33.89
N VAL A 842 -15.04 18.61 -33.49
CA VAL A 842 -13.63 19.02 -33.56
C VAL A 842 -13.24 19.39 -34.99
N ILE A 843 -13.68 18.62 -36.00
CA ILE A 843 -13.36 18.88 -37.41
C ILE A 843 -13.82 20.26 -37.92
N LYS A 844 -14.84 20.88 -37.29
CA LYS A 844 -15.28 22.24 -37.65
C LYS A 844 -14.30 23.33 -37.21
N LEU A 845 -13.41 23.02 -36.27
CA LEU A 845 -12.38 23.92 -35.78
C LEU A 845 -11.07 23.81 -36.57
N VAL A 846 -10.99 22.88 -37.53
CA VAL A 846 -9.80 22.62 -38.35
C VAL A 846 -9.89 23.39 -39.68
N LYS A 847 -8.82 24.09 -40.05
CA LYS A 847 -8.65 24.76 -41.35
C LYS A 847 -8.80 23.75 -42.48
N LYS A 848 -9.71 24.04 -43.41
CA LYS A 848 -9.89 23.21 -44.61
C LYS A 848 -8.64 23.28 -45.49
N ASN A 849 -8.17 22.12 -45.94
CA ASN A 849 -7.13 22.03 -46.96
C ASN A 849 -7.76 21.58 -48.29
N LYS A 850 -7.50 22.34 -49.37
CA LYS A 850 -8.04 22.07 -50.71
C LYS A 850 -7.10 21.21 -51.58
N HIS A 851 -5.86 20.99 -51.13
CA HIS A 851 -4.92 20.12 -51.84
C HIS A 851 -5.29 18.65 -51.68
N LYS A 852 -4.99 17.84 -52.70
CA LYS A 852 -5.30 16.40 -52.71
C LYS A 852 -4.37 15.66 -51.76
N ALA A 853 -4.94 14.93 -50.81
CA ALA A 853 -4.20 14.02 -49.93
C ALA A 853 -3.85 12.72 -50.66
N ASN A 854 -2.85 12.00 -50.17
CA ASN A 854 -2.58 10.62 -50.56
C ASN A 854 -3.53 9.69 -49.79
N ASP A 855 -4.58 9.21 -50.47
CA ASP A 855 -5.63 8.40 -49.87
C ASP A 855 -5.13 7.08 -49.28
N GLU A 856 -4.07 6.48 -49.84
CA GLU A 856 -3.46 5.25 -49.32
C GLU A 856 -2.75 5.52 -47.99
N VAL A 857 -1.96 6.59 -47.94
CA VAL A 857 -1.24 7.03 -46.72
C VAL A 857 -2.22 7.41 -45.62
N VAL A 858 -3.25 8.20 -45.95
CA VAL A 858 -4.32 8.58 -45.00
C VAL A 858 -5.03 7.34 -44.47
N SER A 859 -5.44 6.42 -45.35
CA SER A 859 -6.14 5.20 -44.95
C SER A 859 -5.29 4.31 -44.05
N TYR A 860 -3.99 4.22 -44.33
CA TYR A 860 -3.03 3.48 -43.50
C TYR A 860 -2.91 4.08 -42.09
N VAL A 861 -2.73 5.40 -41.98
CA VAL A 861 -2.64 6.08 -40.67
C VAL A 861 -3.95 5.94 -39.87
N VAL A 862 -5.11 6.15 -40.51
CA VAL A 862 -6.42 6.00 -39.88
C VAL A 862 -6.63 4.56 -39.38
N LYS A 863 -6.19 3.54 -40.13
CA LYS A 863 -6.26 2.14 -39.71
C LYS A 863 -5.40 1.90 -38.46
N ASN A 864 -4.20 2.44 -38.41
CA ASN A 864 -3.32 2.32 -37.24
C ASN A 864 -3.93 2.97 -35.99
N ILE A 865 -4.48 4.19 -36.11
CA ILE A 865 -5.16 4.87 -35.00
C ILE A 865 -6.39 4.09 -34.52
N LYS A 866 -7.20 3.55 -35.45
CA LYS A 866 -8.36 2.70 -35.10
C LYS A 866 -7.95 1.42 -34.39
N ASN A 867 -6.86 0.79 -34.83
CA ASN A 867 -6.32 -0.40 -34.18
C ASN A 867 -5.77 -0.07 -32.79
N LEU A 868 -5.12 1.08 -32.61
CA LEU A 868 -4.66 1.57 -31.32
C LEU A 868 -5.83 1.74 -30.34
N ASP A 869 -6.91 2.42 -30.74
CA ASP A 869 -8.12 2.57 -29.91
C ASP A 869 -8.70 1.22 -29.48
N LYS A 870 -8.74 0.23 -30.39
CA LYS A 870 -9.15 -1.14 -30.06
C LYS A 870 -8.22 -1.81 -29.04
N LYS A 871 -6.90 -1.76 -29.25
CA LYS A 871 -5.89 -2.33 -28.35
C LYS A 871 -6.00 -1.70 -26.94
N ILE A 872 -6.10 -0.38 -26.86
CA ILE A 872 -6.25 0.35 -25.58
C ILE A 872 -7.51 -0.09 -24.85
N LYS A 873 -8.65 -0.18 -25.55
CA LYS A 873 -9.90 -0.67 -24.96
C LYS A 873 -9.78 -2.10 -24.45
N ALA A 874 -9.13 -2.99 -25.22
CA ALA A 874 -8.88 -4.36 -24.81
C ALA A 874 -8.05 -4.44 -23.52
N TYR A 875 -6.92 -3.72 -23.44
CA TYR A 875 -6.08 -3.70 -22.23
C TYR A 875 -6.80 -3.12 -21.02
N LYS A 876 -7.62 -2.08 -21.19
CA LYS A 876 -8.42 -1.52 -20.10
C LYS A 876 -9.42 -2.55 -19.54
N LEU A 877 -10.03 -3.34 -20.41
CA LEU A 877 -11.02 -4.36 -20.08
C LEU A 877 -10.42 -5.67 -19.55
N ASP A 878 -9.14 -5.93 -19.84
CA ASP A 878 -8.44 -7.13 -19.39
C ASP A 878 -8.39 -7.18 -17.86
N CYS A 879 -9.12 -8.11 -17.25
CA CYS A 879 -9.22 -8.21 -15.79
C CYS A 879 -8.03 -8.90 -15.12
N ASP A 880 -7.16 -9.52 -15.92
CA ASP A 880 -6.07 -10.35 -15.43
C ASP A 880 -4.74 -9.57 -15.37
N LEU A 881 -4.69 -8.40 -16.01
CA LEU A 881 -3.56 -7.48 -15.91
C LEU A 881 -3.65 -6.58 -14.68
N ALA A 882 -2.51 -6.39 -14.00
CA ALA A 882 -2.39 -5.37 -12.96
C ALA A 882 -2.48 -3.96 -13.56
N ALA A 883 -2.82 -2.97 -12.74
CA ALA A 883 -2.97 -1.59 -13.21
C ALA A 883 -1.69 -1.04 -13.87
N LYS A 884 -0.51 -1.34 -13.27
CA LYS A 884 0.80 -0.97 -13.81
C LYS A 884 1.04 -1.59 -15.20
N ASP A 885 0.84 -2.89 -15.35
CA ASP A 885 1.02 -3.62 -16.62
C ASP A 885 0.11 -3.06 -17.74
N LYS A 886 -1.13 -2.71 -17.40
CA LYS A 886 -2.07 -2.09 -18.36
C LYS A 886 -1.50 -0.79 -18.91
N LEU A 887 -0.97 0.04 -18.02
CA LEU A 887 -0.41 1.34 -18.38
C LEU A 887 0.83 1.21 -19.24
N GLU A 888 1.74 0.30 -18.88
CA GLU A 888 2.94 0.03 -19.67
C GLU A 888 2.60 -0.48 -21.07
N LYS A 889 1.66 -1.44 -21.17
CA LYS A 889 1.17 -1.92 -22.47
C LYS A 889 0.53 -0.81 -23.29
N ILE A 890 -0.31 0.03 -22.69
CA ILE A 890 -0.93 1.17 -23.36
C ILE A 890 0.13 2.16 -23.85
N ARG A 891 1.14 2.49 -23.03
CA ARG A 891 2.25 3.38 -23.41
C ARG A 891 3.06 2.80 -24.57
N SER A 892 3.39 1.51 -24.51
CA SER A 892 4.16 0.82 -25.55
C SER A 892 3.44 0.87 -26.91
N VAL A 893 2.16 0.45 -26.97
CA VAL A 893 1.41 0.47 -28.24
C VAL A 893 1.15 1.88 -28.77
N LYS A 894 1.06 2.89 -27.88
CA LYS A 894 0.99 4.30 -28.29
C LYS A 894 2.31 4.74 -28.94
N LYS A 895 3.44 4.50 -28.27
CA LYS A 895 4.79 4.84 -28.77
C LYS A 895 5.08 4.20 -30.12
N GLU A 896 4.69 2.93 -30.29
CA GLU A 896 4.77 2.22 -31.58
C GLU A 896 4.06 3.00 -32.70
N VAL A 897 2.80 3.40 -32.49
CA VAL A 897 2.00 4.11 -33.49
C VAL A 897 2.52 5.53 -33.75
N VAL A 898 2.97 6.23 -32.71
CA VAL A 898 3.59 7.56 -32.82
C VAL A 898 4.85 7.50 -33.69
N ASN A 899 5.76 6.57 -33.39
CA ASN A 899 6.96 6.35 -34.19
C ASN A 899 6.62 5.99 -35.64
N ASN A 900 5.66 5.08 -35.85
CA ASN A 900 5.22 4.69 -37.20
C ASN A 900 4.71 5.90 -38.01
N ILE A 901 3.94 6.80 -37.40
CA ILE A 901 3.42 7.99 -38.09
C ILE A 901 4.53 9.02 -38.34
N LEU A 902 5.48 9.17 -37.41
CA LEU A 902 6.62 10.06 -37.54
C LEU A 902 7.47 9.73 -38.79
N TYR A 903 7.70 8.44 -39.06
CA TYR A 903 8.44 7.98 -40.25
C TYR A 903 7.74 8.27 -41.59
N ILE A 904 6.41 8.34 -41.61
CA ILE A 904 5.61 8.54 -42.83
C ILE A 904 5.70 9.98 -43.36
N LYS A 905 6.02 10.96 -42.50
CA LYS A 905 6.12 12.41 -42.84
C LYS A 905 4.89 12.94 -43.58
N LEU A 906 3.75 13.05 -42.91
CA LEU A 906 2.50 13.51 -43.52
C LEU A 906 2.58 14.97 -44.00
N THR A 907 2.04 15.24 -45.19
CA THR A 907 1.82 16.62 -45.64
C THR A 907 0.65 17.27 -44.89
N LYS A 908 0.50 18.60 -45.00
CA LYS A 908 -0.68 19.31 -44.47
C LYS A 908 -2.00 18.80 -45.08
N ALA A 909 -1.99 18.28 -46.30
CA ALA A 909 -3.17 17.72 -46.96
C ALA A 909 -3.51 16.35 -46.36
N ASP A 910 -2.50 15.50 -46.15
CA ASP A 910 -2.67 14.18 -45.54
C ASP A 910 -3.13 14.29 -44.08
N LEU A 911 -2.53 15.22 -43.32
CA LEU A 911 -2.91 15.51 -41.93
C LEU A 911 -4.39 15.95 -41.83
N TYR A 912 -4.86 16.81 -42.74
CA TYR A 912 -6.27 17.16 -42.85
C TYR A 912 -7.16 15.96 -43.20
N GLY A 913 -6.71 15.10 -44.12
CA GLY A 913 -7.40 13.87 -44.49
C GLY A 913 -7.61 12.92 -43.30
N VAL A 914 -6.55 12.68 -42.51
CA VAL A 914 -6.61 11.86 -41.29
C VAL A 914 -7.58 12.46 -40.28
N MET A 915 -7.47 13.76 -39.99
CA MET A 915 -8.39 14.46 -39.08
C MET A 915 -9.85 14.38 -39.54
N LYS A 916 -10.11 14.56 -40.85
CA LYS A 916 -11.47 14.47 -41.40
C LYS A 916 -12.10 13.10 -41.21
N MET A 917 -11.31 12.03 -41.28
CA MET A 917 -11.80 10.65 -41.10
C MET A 917 -11.97 10.27 -39.63
N CYS A 918 -11.14 10.79 -38.73
CA CYS A 918 -11.15 10.42 -37.31
C CYS A 918 -11.97 11.36 -36.42
N LEU A 919 -12.07 12.65 -36.75
CA LEU A 919 -12.70 13.70 -35.93
C LEU A 919 -14.12 14.06 -36.39
N ASN A 920 -14.74 13.20 -37.19
CA ASN A 920 -16.10 13.37 -37.70
C ASN A 920 -17.07 12.42 -36.98
N SER A 921 -17.29 12.69 -35.69
CA SER A 921 -18.16 11.92 -34.80
C SER A 921 -19.66 12.21 -35.05
N VAL A 922 -20.20 11.93 -36.24
CA VAL A 922 -21.64 12.09 -36.52
C VAL A 922 -22.30 10.74 -36.69
N LYS A 923 -23.36 10.49 -35.90
CA LYS A 923 -24.23 9.30 -36.02
C LYS A 923 -25.09 9.38 -37.29
N LYS A 924 -25.63 8.23 -37.71
CA LYS A 924 -26.56 8.13 -38.87
C LYS A 924 -27.79 9.05 -38.78
N ASN A 925 -28.20 9.46 -37.58
CA ASN A 925 -29.32 10.38 -37.33
C ASN A 925 -28.89 11.87 -37.26
N GLY A 926 -27.63 12.20 -37.56
CA GLY A 926 -27.12 13.58 -37.52
C GLY A 926 -26.67 14.07 -36.14
N GLU A 927 -26.84 13.27 -35.09
CA GLU A 927 -26.36 13.61 -33.74
C GLU A 927 -24.86 13.35 -33.59
N ILE A 928 -24.19 14.12 -32.72
CA ILE A 928 -22.78 13.87 -32.40
C ILE A 928 -22.65 12.56 -31.59
N ASP A 929 -21.74 11.69 -32.01
CA ASP A 929 -21.40 10.46 -31.29
C ASP A 929 -20.55 10.77 -30.06
N LYS A 930 -21.23 10.87 -28.92
CA LYS A 930 -20.64 11.19 -27.61
C LYS A 930 -19.79 10.06 -27.00
N ARG A 931 -19.55 8.95 -27.70
CA ARG A 931 -18.82 7.79 -27.18
C ARG A 931 -17.57 7.44 -27.98
N SER A 932 -17.19 8.26 -28.96
CA SER A 932 -16.06 7.98 -29.84
C SER A 932 -14.73 8.36 -29.18
N GLY A 933 -14.10 7.41 -28.47
CA GLY A 933 -12.76 7.59 -27.88
C GLY A 933 -11.64 7.87 -28.91
N ILE A 934 -11.92 7.67 -30.20
CA ILE A 934 -10.95 7.86 -31.28
C ILE A 934 -10.52 9.32 -31.45
N GLU A 935 -11.38 10.29 -31.12
CA GLU A 935 -11.04 11.71 -31.30
C GLU A 935 -9.92 12.12 -30.35
N SER A 936 -10.02 11.71 -29.08
CA SER A 936 -8.97 11.94 -28.07
C SER A 936 -7.65 11.33 -28.48
N ILE A 937 -7.66 10.05 -28.91
CA ILE A 937 -6.44 9.33 -29.30
C ILE A 937 -5.83 9.94 -30.57
N THR A 938 -6.67 10.37 -31.52
CA THR A 938 -6.19 11.01 -32.75
C THR A 938 -5.47 12.32 -32.43
N LEU A 939 -6.07 13.18 -31.60
CA LEU A 939 -5.47 14.46 -31.21
C LEU A 939 -4.17 14.26 -30.44
N GLU A 940 -4.16 13.31 -29.51
CA GLU A 940 -2.96 12.92 -28.73
C GLU A 940 -1.80 12.48 -29.63
N VAL A 941 -2.03 11.48 -30.47
CA VAL A 941 -1.01 10.90 -31.34
C VAL A 941 -0.49 11.94 -32.33
N LEU A 942 -1.38 12.73 -32.95
CA LEU A 942 -0.94 13.76 -33.89
C LEU A 942 -0.21 14.91 -33.21
N PHE A 943 -0.56 15.25 -31.97
CA PHE A 943 0.13 16.29 -31.21
C PHE A 943 1.55 15.86 -30.84
N GLN A 944 1.74 14.62 -30.40
CA GLN A 944 3.07 14.08 -30.12
C GLN A 944 3.97 14.05 -31.37
N VAL A 945 3.40 13.75 -32.54
CA VAL A 945 4.18 13.67 -33.78
C VAL A 945 4.50 15.06 -34.34
N TYR A 946 3.55 15.99 -34.31
CA TYR A 946 3.64 17.25 -35.07
C TYR A 946 3.68 18.53 -34.23
N GLY A 947 3.35 18.49 -32.94
CA GLY A 947 3.34 19.65 -32.04
C GLY A 947 2.63 20.86 -32.63
N ASP A 948 3.37 21.97 -32.77
CA ASP A 948 2.91 23.22 -33.40
C ASP A 948 2.36 23.02 -34.82
N GLY A 949 2.85 22.04 -35.55
CA GLY A 949 2.35 21.67 -36.87
C GLY A 949 0.88 21.27 -36.85
N LEU A 950 0.43 20.56 -35.80
CA LEU A 950 -0.99 20.25 -35.57
C LEU A 950 -1.76 21.49 -35.13
N LEU A 951 -1.23 22.27 -34.17
CA LEU A 951 -1.91 23.48 -33.66
C LEU A 951 -2.20 24.48 -34.79
N ASN A 952 -1.25 24.65 -35.72
CA ASN A 952 -1.40 25.50 -36.89
C ASN A 952 -2.54 25.09 -37.84
N MET A 953 -3.03 23.85 -37.75
CA MET A 953 -4.19 23.37 -38.51
C MET A 953 -5.51 23.83 -37.92
N PHE A 954 -5.57 24.32 -36.67
CA PHE A 954 -6.79 24.84 -36.08
C PHE A 954 -7.00 26.31 -36.48
N VAL A 955 -8.26 26.69 -36.65
CA VAL A 955 -8.67 28.08 -36.83
C VAL A 955 -8.38 28.82 -35.51
N LYS A 956 -7.92 30.07 -35.56
CA LYS A 956 -7.76 30.89 -34.34
C LYS A 956 -9.11 31.37 -33.83
#